data_AF-A0A7S0VDC6-F1
#
_entry.id   AF-A0A7S0VDC6-F1
#
_cell.length_a   1.000
_cell.length_b   1.000
_cell.length_c   1.000
_cell.angle_alpha   90.00
_cell.angle_beta   90.00
_cell.angle_gamma   90.00
#
_symmetry.space_group_name_H-M   'P 1'
#
loop_
_entity.id
_entity.type
_entity.pdbx_description
1 polymer ?
#
loop_
_entity_poly.entity_id
_entity_poly.type
_entity_poly.pdbx_seq_one_letter_code
_entity_poly.pdbx_strand_id
1 'polypeptide(L)'
;MEGLSFKEKIFDFGFQNIDLWRSEEMQLVQLIIPAESAHDTIAALGEVGLLQFKDLNHDKSAFQRTYANQVKRCDEMARRLRYFKEQVDKAGLSSHIRAPQEGRYALDELEAKLEELEKELQDMNSNTEGLERTFNELSEFQTVLDKAQTFFTKAKSQARPEAFSYDLVGENADAPLLESQAEKTAKVGYLSGTIASDKINAFERLLFRATRGNMFLRQAAVGKIMDPVTNEKVDKTVFIIFFAGERARLKVKKICEAYSANMYPFPEEPSRQRQTLSEVSTRIRELQTTIEASARHRETVLQTIALNLDEWTLLVLKEKAIYHTLNKLNVDVTSKVLIGEAWVPTISKARVQDVLRQSAEQSSTQLYAIMQTIAHDDIPPTYYRTTKFTNAFQAIVEAYGVAKYREVNPSVLSIMTFPFLFAVMFGDVGHAILLIAFAAFLVIKENQLAKQDLGDMLSILFSGRYVILMMGFYSVFTGFMYNEFFSIPMRIFGQTHFRCHDVAGNLLINTVDPSKMIDPRDCAAVYGGKMILPVGAKPYDMGIDPIWHGRRTELSYLNSLKMKMSILMGVVHMDFGILNSLFNFVHFRDYLSLLCEFVPQIIFLNFIFGYLGLAIIIKWASGKLTDLYHVMIYMFLSPGSEVPLELFHGQGGIQAFLLLVAFFTVPWMLLPKPLILKKRHEALEKTQGQRLLSGVELSSSATGAAAHGHDDEENNRRPVAGGNGGGGGGGHGHGHGGHFDFGEIMIHQMIHAIEFILGAVSNTASYLRLWALSLAHSQLSAVFFDRILMMSVTMNNVVAMFIAFFVFACATLGVLMGMESLSAFLHALRLHWVEYMNKFYKGDGYKFTPFSFNELENENADAPNKNK
;
A
#
# COMPACT_ATOMS: atom_id res chain seq x y z
N MET A 1 6.68 39.91 -18.40
CA MET A 1 5.72 40.80 -17.70
C MET A 1 5.68 40.35 -16.25
N GLU A 2 6.34 41.08 -15.37
CA GLU A 2 6.32 40.84 -13.92
C GLU A 2 5.28 41.77 -13.29
N GLY A 3 4.44 41.26 -12.39
CA GLY A 3 3.40 42.09 -11.76
C GLY A 3 2.17 41.34 -11.27
N LEU A 4 2.34 40.30 -10.45
CA LEU A 4 1.25 39.73 -9.62
C LEU A 4 1.71 39.63 -8.17
N SER A 5 0.81 39.94 -7.24
CA SER A 5 1.14 40.27 -5.86
C SER A 5 1.45 39.04 -5.02
N PHE A 6 2.38 39.17 -4.06
CA PHE A 6 2.71 38.10 -3.10
C PHE A 6 1.49 37.65 -2.27
N LYS A 7 0.46 38.51 -2.13
CA LYS A 7 -0.81 38.16 -1.48
C LYS A 7 -1.71 37.23 -2.32
N GLU A 8 -1.64 37.32 -3.65
CA GLU A 8 -2.47 36.47 -4.53
C GLU A 8 -1.95 35.03 -4.52
N LYS A 9 -0.63 34.82 -4.49
CA LYS A 9 -0.02 33.47 -4.40
C LYS A 9 -0.36 32.67 -3.14
N ILE A 10 -0.90 33.29 -2.09
CA ILE A 10 -1.29 32.60 -0.85
C ILE A 10 -2.79 32.23 -0.86
N PHE A 11 -3.61 32.92 -1.66
CA PHE A 11 -5.07 32.73 -1.69
C PHE A 11 -5.61 32.26 -3.05
N ASP A 12 -4.79 32.22 -4.10
CA ASP A 12 -5.15 31.55 -5.36
C ASP A 12 -5.06 30.02 -5.17
N PHE A 13 -6.14 29.46 -4.62
CA PHE A 13 -6.35 28.03 -4.50
C PHE A 13 -6.61 27.34 -5.87
N GLY A 14 -6.46 28.04 -7.00
CA GLY A 14 -6.52 27.45 -8.33
C GLY A 14 -7.91 27.01 -8.76
N PHE A 15 -8.98 27.58 -8.19
CA PHE A 15 -10.38 27.22 -8.47
C PHE A 15 -10.90 27.63 -9.86
N GLN A 16 -10.02 27.97 -10.82
CA GLN A 16 -10.44 28.22 -12.20
C GLN A 16 -10.80 26.89 -12.89
N ASN A 17 -12.10 26.65 -13.07
CA ASN A 17 -12.67 25.50 -13.80
C ASN A 17 -12.26 24.12 -13.27
N ILE A 18 -12.36 23.91 -11.96
CA ILE A 18 -12.27 22.58 -11.32
C ILE A 18 -13.64 22.22 -10.75
N ASP A 19 -14.43 21.44 -11.51
CA ASP A 19 -15.66 20.85 -11.00
C ASP A 19 -15.36 19.48 -10.38
N LEU A 20 -14.94 19.47 -9.11
CA LEU A 20 -14.65 18.23 -8.36
C LEU A 20 -15.94 17.44 -8.01
N TRP A 21 -17.12 18.04 -8.20
CA TRP A 21 -18.42 17.47 -7.81
C TRP A 21 -18.78 16.20 -8.60
N ARG A 22 -18.30 16.07 -9.83
CA ARG A 22 -18.51 14.92 -10.72
C ARG A 22 -17.23 14.61 -11.50
N SER A 23 -17.21 13.47 -12.20
CA SER A 23 -16.08 13.15 -13.09
C SER A 23 -16.06 14.08 -14.30
N GLU A 24 -14.87 14.36 -14.80
CA GLU A 24 -14.64 15.12 -16.03
C GLU A 24 -15.34 14.48 -17.25
N GLU A 25 -15.71 15.28 -18.25
CA GLU A 25 -16.33 14.76 -19.49
C GLU A 25 -15.28 14.14 -20.42
N MET A 26 -15.40 12.85 -20.68
CA MET A 26 -14.53 12.05 -21.55
C MET A 26 -15.08 11.92 -22.97
N GLN A 27 -14.16 11.89 -23.95
CA GLN A 27 -14.46 11.53 -25.35
C GLN A 27 -13.54 10.37 -25.77
N LEU A 28 -14.09 9.42 -26.53
CA LEU A 28 -13.30 8.43 -27.23
C LEU A 28 -12.74 9.08 -28.50
N VAL A 29 -11.42 9.08 -28.63
CA VAL A 29 -10.72 9.52 -29.83
C VAL A 29 -10.03 8.34 -30.50
N GLN A 30 -10.18 8.27 -31.82
CA GLN A 30 -9.38 7.43 -32.68
C GLN A 30 -8.20 8.24 -33.21
N LEU A 31 -7.01 7.69 -33.01
CA LEU A 31 -5.74 8.20 -33.49
C LEU A 31 -5.29 7.36 -34.69
N ILE A 32 -5.02 8.03 -35.79
CA ILE A 32 -4.55 7.45 -37.05
C ILE A 32 -3.12 7.98 -37.23
N ILE A 33 -2.13 7.13 -36.95
CA ILE A 33 -0.72 7.50 -36.82
C ILE A 33 0.11 6.80 -37.92
N PRO A 34 0.85 7.54 -38.77
CA PRO A 34 1.76 6.93 -39.75
C PRO A 34 2.81 6.04 -39.07
N ALA A 35 3.11 4.86 -39.64
CA ALA A 35 4.05 3.92 -39.01
C ALA A 35 5.49 4.47 -38.83
N GLU A 36 5.89 5.44 -39.66
CA GLU A 36 7.23 6.05 -39.62
C GLU A 36 7.39 7.04 -38.45
N SER A 37 6.37 7.84 -38.14
CA SER A 37 6.39 8.83 -37.04
C SER A 37 5.82 8.28 -35.72
N ALA A 38 5.51 6.98 -35.67
CA ALA A 38 4.72 6.40 -34.57
C ALA A 38 5.43 6.39 -33.22
N HIS A 39 6.75 6.19 -33.21
CA HIS A 39 7.55 6.22 -31.98
C HIS A 39 7.56 7.63 -31.38
N ASP A 40 8.01 8.63 -32.16
CA ASP A 40 8.00 10.06 -31.80
C ASP A 40 6.62 10.55 -31.34
N THR A 41 5.56 10.15 -32.05
CA THR A 41 4.18 10.56 -31.72
C THR A 41 3.75 9.99 -30.36
N ILE A 42 4.04 8.72 -30.08
CA ILE A 42 3.71 8.11 -28.78
C ILE A 42 4.59 8.67 -27.67
N ALA A 43 5.86 8.99 -27.93
CA ALA A 43 6.72 9.69 -26.99
C ALA A 43 6.14 11.06 -26.59
N ALA A 44 5.80 11.90 -27.57
CA ALA A 44 5.18 13.21 -27.32
C ALA A 44 3.84 13.10 -26.58
N LEU A 45 3.02 12.08 -26.87
CA LEU A 45 1.78 11.83 -26.11
C LEU A 45 2.04 11.36 -24.68
N GLY A 46 3.13 10.64 -24.43
CA GLY A 46 3.57 10.18 -23.10
C GLY A 46 4.11 11.31 -22.20
N GLU A 47 4.69 12.36 -22.78
CA GLU A 47 5.05 13.58 -22.04
C GLU A 47 3.82 14.39 -21.62
N VAL A 48 2.76 14.38 -22.45
CA VAL A 48 1.51 15.10 -22.16
C VAL A 48 0.73 14.46 -21.02
N GLY A 49 0.65 13.13 -20.97
CA GLY A 49 0.03 12.42 -19.84
C GLY A 49 -1.50 12.56 -19.76
N LEU A 50 -2.21 12.67 -20.89
CA LEU A 50 -3.67 12.95 -20.93
C LEU A 50 -4.51 11.96 -21.73
N LEU A 51 -3.95 10.83 -22.18
CA LEU A 51 -4.66 9.81 -22.96
C LEU A 51 -4.57 8.43 -22.31
N GLN A 52 -5.69 7.73 -22.19
CA GLN A 52 -5.72 6.33 -21.76
C GLN A 52 -6.06 5.43 -22.96
N PHE A 53 -5.05 4.72 -23.48
CA PHE A 53 -5.22 3.83 -24.64
C PHE A 53 -6.00 2.56 -24.28
N LYS A 54 -7.07 2.30 -25.03
CA LYS A 54 -7.79 1.02 -25.10
C LYS A 54 -6.94 0.01 -25.87
N ASP A 55 -6.94 -1.25 -25.46
CA ASP A 55 -6.21 -2.31 -26.16
C ASP A 55 -7.09 -2.85 -27.30
N LEU A 56 -6.68 -2.64 -28.55
CA LEU A 56 -7.39 -3.13 -29.73
C LEU A 56 -7.02 -4.59 -30.07
N ASN A 57 -6.03 -5.16 -29.39
CA ASN A 57 -5.49 -6.50 -29.64
C ASN A 57 -5.75 -7.47 -28.47
N HIS A 58 -6.90 -7.35 -27.79
CA HIS A 58 -7.27 -8.24 -26.67
C HIS A 58 -7.23 -9.73 -27.03
N ASP A 59 -7.62 -10.11 -28.25
CA ASP A 59 -7.64 -11.51 -28.71
C ASP A 59 -6.24 -12.08 -29.02
N LYS A 60 -5.21 -11.23 -29.11
CA LYS A 60 -3.83 -11.63 -29.45
C LYS A 60 -2.97 -11.78 -28.20
N SER A 61 -2.38 -12.96 -28.04
CA SER A 61 -1.37 -13.23 -27.00
C SER A 61 -0.18 -12.29 -27.13
N ALA A 62 0.45 -11.92 -26.01
CA ALA A 62 1.54 -10.93 -25.97
C ALA A 62 2.69 -11.22 -26.95
N PHE A 63 3.04 -12.49 -27.19
CA PHE A 63 4.08 -12.90 -28.13
C PHE A 63 3.70 -12.76 -29.61
N GLN A 64 2.40 -12.65 -29.92
CA GLN A 64 1.87 -12.50 -31.29
C GLN A 64 1.68 -11.03 -31.69
N ARG A 65 2.00 -10.09 -30.79
CA ARG A 65 1.88 -8.65 -31.04
C ARG A 65 3.11 -8.12 -31.78
N THR A 66 2.89 -7.14 -32.66
CA THR A 66 3.89 -6.68 -33.64
C THR A 66 5.20 -6.18 -33.03
N TYR A 67 5.15 -5.52 -31.87
CA TYR A 67 6.33 -4.97 -31.19
C TYR A 67 6.78 -5.82 -29.98
N ALA A 68 6.45 -7.11 -29.95
CA ALA A 68 6.83 -8.00 -28.83
C ALA A 68 8.36 -8.16 -28.70
N ASN A 69 9.09 -8.18 -29.82
CA ASN A 69 10.55 -8.31 -29.83
C ASN A 69 11.24 -7.07 -29.23
N GLN A 70 10.72 -5.87 -29.51
CA GLN A 70 11.21 -4.61 -28.97
C GLN A 70 10.98 -4.51 -27.46
N VAL A 71 9.79 -4.92 -26.97
CA VAL A 71 9.55 -5.00 -25.51
C VAL A 71 10.52 -5.99 -24.85
N LYS A 72 10.74 -7.16 -25.46
CA LYS A 72 11.71 -8.15 -24.97
C LYS A 72 13.15 -7.59 -24.92
N ARG A 73 13.55 -6.80 -25.91
CA ARG A 73 14.84 -6.09 -25.96
C ARG A 73 14.99 -5.12 -24.78
N CYS A 74 14.00 -4.27 -24.56
CA CYS A 74 13.99 -3.35 -23.41
C CYS A 74 13.97 -4.09 -22.06
N ASP A 75 13.29 -5.24 -21.96
CA ASP A 75 13.30 -6.08 -20.75
C ASP A 75 14.67 -6.71 -20.47
N GLU A 76 15.42 -7.09 -21.50
CA GLU A 76 16.80 -7.58 -21.38
C GLU A 76 17.73 -6.46 -20.89
N MET A 77 17.64 -5.26 -21.48
CA MET A 77 18.37 -4.07 -21.01
C MET A 77 18.00 -3.73 -19.55
N ALA A 78 16.73 -3.82 -19.17
CA ALA A 78 16.28 -3.63 -17.79
C ALA A 78 16.75 -4.75 -16.84
N ARG A 79 17.04 -5.97 -17.34
CA ARG A 79 17.73 -7.01 -16.55
C ARG A 79 19.20 -6.62 -16.31
N ARG A 80 19.91 -6.18 -17.35
CA ARG A 80 21.31 -5.71 -17.25
C ARG A 80 21.45 -4.56 -16.25
N LEU A 81 20.56 -3.57 -16.32
CA LEU A 81 20.54 -2.43 -15.39
C LEU A 81 20.25 -2.84 -13.94
N ARG A 82 19.37 -3.82 -13.71
CA ARG A 82 19.15 -4.39 -12.36
C ARG A 82 20.40 -5.12 -11.83
N TYR A 83 21.11 -5.86 -12.67
CA TYR A 83 22.39 -6.48 -12.30
C TYR A 83 23.43 -5.43 -11.93
N PHE A 84 23.58 -4.37 -12.72
CA PHE A 84 24.48 -3.27 -12.39
C PHE A 84 24.11 -2.58 -11.06
N LYS A 85 22.81 -2.35 -10.81
CA LYS A 85 22.33 -1.78 -9.54
C LYS A 85 22.74 -2.65 -8.35
N GLU A 86 22.52 -3.96 -8.43
CA GLU A 86 22.93 -4.92 -7.39
C GLU A 86 24.46 -4.90 -7.13
N GLN A 87 25.28 -4.71 -8.17
CA GLN A 87 26.74 -4.62 -8.04
C GLN A 87 27.20 -3.28 -7.43
N VAL A 88 26.54 -2.17 -7.77
CA VAL A 88 26.76 -0.84 -7.19
C VAL A 88 26.35 -0.82 -5.72
N ASP A 89 25.19 -1.39 -5.37
CA ASP A 89 24.69 -1.53 -4.00
C ASP A 89 25.63 -2.39 -3.14
N LYS A 90 26.13 -3.51 -3.68
CA LYS A 90 27.15 -4.36 -3.02
C LYS A 90 28.48 -3.64 -2.79
N ALA A 91 28.82 -2.65 -3.62
CA ALA A 91 30.01 -1.82 -3.44
C ALA A 91 29.80 -0.64 -2.46
N GLY A 92 28.56 -0.40 -2.01
CA GLY A 92 28.23 0.73 -1.12
C GLY A 92 28.34 2.11 -1.80
N LEU A 93 28.37 2.15 -3.14
CA LEU A 93 28.43 3.39 -3.91
C LEU A 93 27.02 3.97 -4.07
N SER A 94 26.83 5.23 -3.71
CA SER A 94 25.56 5.94 -3.93
C SER A 94 25.44 6.37 -5.40
N SER A 95 24.33 6.06 -6.08
CA SER A 95 24.01 6.78 -7.32
C SER A 95 23.68 8.24 -6.98
N HIS A 96 24.08 9.15 -7.87
CA HIS A 96 23.77 10.57 -7.75
C HIS A 96 22.83 10.97 -8.88
N ILE A 97 21.60 11.32 -8.52
CA ILE A 97 20.57 11.82 -9.45
C ILE A 97 21.11 13.07 -10.17
N ARG A 98 21.50 12.91 -11.43
CA ARG A 98 21.65 14.00 -12.39
C ARG A 98 20.32 14.21 -13.11
N ALA A 99 20.05 15.45 -13.51
CA ALA A 99 18.97 15.72 -14.45
C ALA A 99 19.29 15.00 -15.78
N PRO A 100 18.32 14.29 -16.38
CA PRO A 100 18.54 13.56 -17.63
C PRO A 100 18.93 14.51 -18.76
N GLN A 101 19.86 14.11 -19.61
CA GLN A 101 20.19 14.80 -20.86
C GLN A 101 19.51 14.09 -22.03
N GLU A 102 18.34 14.60 -22.41
CA GLU A 102 17.56 14.09 -23.54
C GLU A 102 18.40 14.05 -24.83
N GLY A 103 18.26 12.96 -25.60
CA GLY A 103 18.92 12.78 -26.89
C GLY A 103 20.41 12.38 -26.86
N ARG A 104 20.99 12.03 -25.70
CA ARG A 104 22.43 11.73 -25.60
C ARG A 104 22.86 10.36 -26.14
N TYR A 105 21.96 9.37 -26.20
CA TYR A 105 22.26 8.01 -26.66
C TYR A 105 21.13 7.51 -27.56
N ALA A 106 21.48 6.90 -28.70
CA ALA A 106 20.53 6.05 -29.41
C ALA A 106 20.33 4.73 -28.64
N LEU A 107 19.13 4.12 -28.72
CA LEU A 107 18.82 2.87 -28.01
C LEU A 107 19.80 1.73 -28.37
N ASP A 108 20.23 1.69 -29.63
CA ASP A 108 21.18 0.70 -30.15
C ASP A 108 22.60 0.88 -29.57
N GLU A 109 23.06 2.12 -29.43
CA GLU A 109 24.35 2.45 -28.80
C GLU A 109 24.33 2.10 -27.31
N LEU A 110 23.21 2.38 -26.63
CA LEU A 110 23.04 2.03 -25.23
C LEU A 110 23.02 0.51 -25.01
N GLU A 111 22.33 -0.26 -25.86
CA GLU A 111 22.33 -1.73 -25.76
C GLU A 111 23.73 -2.31 -25.91
N ALA A 112 24.48 -1.90 -26.94
CA ALA A 112 25.84 -2.35 -27.18
C ALA A 112 26.76 -2.02 -25.99
N LYS A 113 26.64 -0.80 -25.44
CA LYS A 113 27.41 -0.35 -24.26
C LYS A 113 27.04 -1.10 -22.99
N LEU A 114 25.76 -1.40 -22.76
CA LEU A 114 25.32 -2.20 -21.60
C LEU A 114 25.78 -3.67 -21.74
N GLU A 115 25.86 -4.21 -22.96
CA GLU A 115 26.39 -5.55 -23.20
C GLU A 115 27.90 -5.64 -22.95
N GLU A 116 28.66 -4.67 -23.47
CA GLU A 116 30.10 -4.56 -23.25
C GLU A 116 30.44 -4.45 -21.76
N LEU A 117 29.76 -3.55 -21.03
CA LEU A 117 29.93 -3.38 -19.59
C LEU A 117 29.46 -4.59 -18.78
N GLU A 118 28.41 -5.31 -19.19
CA GLU A 118 27.96 -6.53 -18.49
C GLU A 118 29.04 -7.60 -18.60
N LYS A 119 29.58 -7.79 -19.80
CA LYS A 119 30.64 -8.75 -20.07
C LYS A 119 31.95 -8.38 -19.36
N GLU A 120 32.39 -7.13 -19.46
CA GLU A 120 33.59 -6.63 -18.77
C GLU A 120 33.49 -6.88 -17.25
N LEU A 121 32.31 -6.63 -16.66
CA LEU A 121 32.10 -6.80 -15.22
C LEU A 121 31.98 -8.27 -14.80
N GLN A 122 31.41 -9.16 -15.64
CA GLN A 122 31.43 -10.60 -15.42
C GLN A 122 32.86 -11.18 -15.55
N ASP A 123 33.63 -10.75 -16.55
CA ASP A 123 35.02 -11.13 -16.74
C ASP A 123 35.89 -10.62 -15.57
N MET A 124 35.73 -9.37 -15.13
CA MET A 124 36.42 -8.84 -13.94
C MET A 124 36.07 -9.60 -12.65
N ASN A 125 34.79 -9.95 -12.44
CA ASN A 125 34.37 -10.68 -11.26
C ASN A 125 34.94 -12.11 -11.23
N SER A 126 34.86 -12.84 -12.35
CA SER A 126 35.40 -14.22 -12.44
C SER A 126 36.93 -14.25 -12.32
N ASN A 127 37.63 -13.29 -12.91
CA ASN A 127 39.08 -13.12 -12.72
C ASN A 127 39.43 -12.80 -11.26
N THR A 128 38.65 -11.93 -10.59
CA THR A 128 38.89 -11.57 -9.19
C THR A 128 38.64 -12.75 -8.25
N GLU A 129 37.55 -13.51 -8.45
CA GLU A 129 37.27 -14.74 -7.71
C GLU A 129 38.40 -15.78 -7.90
N GLY A 130 38.91 -15.94 -9.13
CA GLY A 130 40.07 -16.80 -9.41
C GLY A 130 41.34 -16.34 -8.69
N LEU A 131 41.63 -15.04 -8.68
CA LEU A 131 42.77 -14.47 -7.96
C LEU A 131 42.64 -14.65 -6.44
N GLU A 132 41.48 -14.32 -5.86
CA GLU A 132 41.20 -14.51 -4.44
C GLU A 132 41.33 -15.98 -4.02
N ARG A 133 40.81 -16.91 -4.82
CA ARG A 133 40.98 -18.34 -4.59
C ARG A 133 42.45 -18.75 -4.57
N THR A 134 43.24 -18.36 -5.58
CA THR A 134 44.68 -18.71 -5.60
C THR A 134 45.46 -18.05 -4.46
N PHE A 135 45.09 -16.84 -4.05
CA PHE A 135 45.63 -16.17 -2.87
C PHE A 135 45.31 -16.93 -1.58
N ASN A 136 44.07 -17.39 -1.40
CA ASN A 136 43.64 -18.20 -0.26
C ASN A 136 44.36 -19.56 -0.22
N GLU A 137 44.45 -20.25 -1.37
CA GLU A 137 45.18 -21.53 -1.48
C GLU A 137 46.66 -21.38 -1.10
N LEU A 138 47.31 -20.27 -1.49
CA LEU A 138 48.71 -20.00 -1.12
C LEU A 138 48.86 -19.53 0.34
N SER A 139 47.91 -18.76 0.87
CA SER A 139 47.88 -18.32 2.28
C SER A 139 47.71 -19.51 3.24
N GLU A 140 46.83 -20.46 2.89
CA GLU A 140 46.76 -21.77 3.55
C GLU A 140 48.09 -22.50 3.46
N PHE A 141 48.71 -22.57 2.27
CA PHE A 141 49.97 -23.27 2.08
C PHE A 141 51.11 -22.68 2.92
N GLN A 142 51.27 -21.35 2.95
CA GLN A 142 52.23 -20.66 3.80
C GLN A 142 52.03 -21.04 5.27
N THR A 143 50.78 -21.01 5.73
CA THR A 143 50.41 -21.36 7.11
C THR A 143 50.71 -22.83 7.44
N VAL A 144 50.48 -23.73 6.47
CA VAL A 144 50.87 -25.15 6.58
C VAL A 144 52.39 -25.28 6.69
N LEU A 145 53.18 -24.61 5.85
CA LEU A 145 54.64 -24.65 5.89
C LEU A 145 55.18 -24.22 7.27
N ASP A 146 54.73 -23.06 7.79
CA ASP A 146 55.16 -22.52 9.08
C ASP A 146 54.84 -23.47 10.25
N LYS A 147 53.60 -23.98 10.32
CA LYS A 147 53.20 -24.91 11.40
C LYS A 147 53.88 -26.26 11.24
N ALA A 148 54.00 -26.78 10.00
CA ALA A 148 54.62 -28.06 9.73
C ALA A 148 56.10 -28.10 10.07
N GLN A 149 56.83 -27.01 9.84
CA GLN A 149 58.23 -26.89 10.28
C GLN A 149 58.37 -27.12 11.80
N THR A 150 57.46 -26.58 12.62
CA THR A 150 57.49 -26.82 14.08
C THR A 150 57.19 -28.27 14.45
N PHE A 151 56.30 -28.95 13.73
CA PHE A 151 55.97 -30.36 13.94
C PHE A 151 57.12 -31.29 13.55
N PHE A 152 57.73 -31.08 12.37
CA PHE A 152 58.89 -31.85 11.94
C PHE A 152 60.09 -31.65 12.84
N THR A 153 60.34 -30.43 13.32
CA THR A 153 61.43 -30.15 14.28
C THR A 153 61.19 -30.88 15.60
N LYS A 154 59.97 -30.83 16.15
CA LYS A 154 59.61 -31.58 17.37
C LYS A 154 59.68 -33.11 17.18
N ALA A 155 59.29 -33.61 16.01
CA ALA A 155 59.38 -35.04 15.69
C ALA A 155 60.86 -35.49 15.60
N LYS A 156 61.72 -34.73 14.93
CA LYS A 156 63.17 -34.99 14.86
C LYS A 156 63.85 -34.92 16.23
N SER A 157 63.38 -34.09 17.17
CA SER A 157 63.92 -34.07 18.54
C SER A 157 63.43 -35.21 19.44
N GLN A 158 62.36 -35.93 19.06
CA GLN A 158 61.79 -37.04 19.85
C GLN A 158 62.15 -38.43 19.30
N ALA A 159 62.59 -38.54 18.04
CA ALA A 159 63.04 -39.77 17.41
C ALA A 159 64.58 -39.90 17.44
N ARG A 160 65.11 -41.14 17.42
CA ARG A 160 66.55 -41.35 17.18
C ARG A 160 66.93 -40.84 15.78
N PRO A 161 68.05 -40.12 15.62
CA PRO A 161 68.39 -39.44 14.36
C PRO A 161 68.68 -40.39 13.18
N GLU A 162 68.95 -41.67 13.43
CA GLU A 162 69.27 -42.67 12.41
C GLU A 162 68.07 -43.10 11.53
N ALA A 163 66.83 -42.77 11.91
CA ALA A 163 65.64 -43.13 11.15
C ALA A 163 65.34 -42.22 9.94
N PHE A 164 66.14 -41.17 9.71
CA PHE A 164 65.88 -40.10 8.73
C PHE A 164 67.13 -39.68 7.91
N SER A 165 68.14 -40.54 7.78
CA SER A 165 69.31 -40.28 6.93
C SER A 165 69.05 -40.51 5.43
N TYR A 166 69.73 -39.73 4.61
CA TYR A 166 69.54 -39.58 3.16
C TYR A 166 70.12 -40.71 2.32
N ASP A 167 69.72 -40.75 1.05
CA ASP A 167 70.73 -40.80 -0.02
C ASP A 167 70.33 -39.93 -1.23
N LEU A 168 71.31 -39.26 -1.83
CA LEU A 168 71.20 -38.65 -3.16
C LEU A 168 71.61 -39.68 -4.21
N VAL A 169 70.87 -39.72 -5.32
CA VAL A 169 71.25 -40.07 -6.72
C VAL A 169 69.89 -40.03 -7.45
N GLY A 170 69.66 -39.26 -8.51
CA GLY A 170 70.49 -39.15 -9.71
C GLY A 170 69.87 -40.10 -10.76
N GLU A 171 69.49 -39.58 -11.93
CA GLU A 171 68.95 -40.42 -13.00
C GLU A 171 70.00 -41.43 -13.45
N ASN A 172 69.68 -42.72 -13.41
CA ASN A 172 70.05 -43.71 -14.44
C ASN A 172 69.38 -45.06 -14.15
N ALA A 173 68.93 -45.73 -15.20
CA ALA A 173 68.47 -47.11 -15.15
C ALA A 173 69.65 -48.09 -15.32
N ASP A 174 69.36 -49.39 -15.13
CA ASP A 174 70.19 -50.55 -15.48
C ASP A 174 71.44 -50.87 -14.62
N ALA A 175 71.22 -51.64 -13.54
CA ALA A 175 72.17 -52.63 -13.01
C ALA A 175 71.42 -53.77 -12.27
N PRO A 176 71.83 -55.05 -12.39
CA PRO A 176 71.06 -56.20 -11.87
C PRO A 176 71.40 -56.61 -10.43
N LEU A 177 70.52 -57.45 -9.85
CA LEU A 177 70.60 -58.05 -8.51
C LEU A 177 71.97 -58.71 -8.19
N LEU A 178 72.56 -58.38 -7.03
CA LEU A 178 72.96 -59.38 -6.04
C LEU A 178 73.10 -58.80 -4.61
N GLU A 179 72.81 -59.67 -3.63
CA GLU A 179 72.98 -59.63 -2.17
C GLU A 179 73.62 -58.41 -1.46
N SER A 180 72.82 -57.82 -0.55
CA SER A 180 73.23 -57.70 0.86
C SER A 180 72.02 -57.70 1.80
N GLN A 181 72.11 -58.44 2.90
CA GLN A 181 71.12 -58.40 3.99
C GLN A 181 71.37 -57.16 4.86
N ALA A 182 70.87 -56.00 4.43
CA ALA A 182 70.67 -54.84 5.28
C ALA A 182 69.18 -54.72 5.64
N GLU A 183 68.89 -54.34 6.88
CA GLU A 183 67.52 -54.25 7.40
C GLU A 183 66.68 -53.28 6.56
N LYS A 184 65.48 -53.71 6.13
CA LYS A 184 64.51 -52.83 5.48
C LYS A 184 63.92 -51.87 6.51
N THR A 185 64.65 -50.80 6.81
CA THR A 185 64.10 -49.62 7.48
C THR A 185 62.92 -49.10 6.67
N ALA A 186 61.72 -49.24 7.22
CA ALA A 186 60.50 -48.91 6.51
C ALA A 186 60.40 -47.38 6.36
N LYS A 187 60.71 -46.85 5.16
CA LYS A 187 60.58 -45.42 4.84
C LYS A 187 59.17 -44.93 5.19
N VAL A 188 59.09 -43.95 6.09
CA VAL A 188 57.83 -43.38 6.56
C VAL A 188 57.40 -42.28 5.60
N GLY A 189 56.28 -42.48 4.92
CA GLY A 189 55.64 -41.44 4.13
C GLY A 189 54.85 -40.49 5.03
N TYR A 190 54.66 -39.25 4.58
CA TYR A 190 53.81 -38.28 5.26
C TYR A 190 52.89 -37.55 4.28
N LEU A 191 51.84 -36.95 4.83
CA LEU A 191 50.91 -36.08 4.12
C LEU A 191 50.53 -34.91 5.02
N SER A 192 50.60 -33.69 4.48
CA SER A 192 50.25 -32.43 5.15
C SER A 192 49.05 -31.77 4.49
N GLY A 193 48.20 -31.11 5.28
CA GLY A 193 47.02 -30.41 4.77
C GLY A 193 46.27 -29.59 5.81
N THR A 194 45.18 -28.97 5.38
CA THR A 194 44.21 -28.25 6.22
C THR A 194 42.85 -28.97 6.21
N ILE A 195 42.14 -28.91 7.33
CA ILE A 195 40.75 -29.40 7.47
C ILE A 195 39.96 -28.52 8.44
N ALA A 196 38.68 -28.30 8.16
CA ALA A 196 37.78 -27.58 9.05
C ALA A 196 37.75 -28.22 10.45
N SER A 197 37.86 -27.39 11.50
CA SER A 197 38.05 -27.85 12.88
C SER A 197 36.94 -28.76 13.38
N ASP A 198 35.70 -28.55 12.93
CA ASP A 198 34.54 -29.37 13.34
C ASP A 198 34.66 -30.84 12.89
N LYS A 199 35.35 -31.08 11.76
CA LYS A 199 35.46 -32.40 11.12
C LYS A 199 36.64 -33.22 11.66
N ILE A 200 37.58 -32.61 12.41
CA ILE A 200 38.84 -33.24 12.82
C ILE A 200 38.63 -34.53 13.65
N ASN A 201 37.70 -34.51 14.60
CA ASN A 201 37.43 -35.63 15.50
C ASN A 201 36.84 -36.85 14.77
N ALA A 202 36.05 -36.62 13.72
CA ALA A 202 35.51 -37.69 12.88
C ALA A 202 36.57 -38.22 11.90
N PHE A 203 37.39 -37.33 11.35
CA PHE A 203 38.51 -37.64 10.47
C PHE A 203 39.55 -38.52 11.17
N GLU A 204 40.01 -38.16 12.37
CA GLU A 204 40.94 -38.96 13.19
C GLU A 204 40.41 -40.37 13.46
N ARG A 205 39.15 -40.50 13.89
CA ARG A 205 38.51 -41.80 14.16
C ARG A 205 38.45 -42.69 12.92
N LEU A 206 38.14 -42.13 11.75
CA LEU A 206 38.08 -42.88 10.50
C LEU A 206 39.48 -43.31 10.05
N LEU A 207 40.45 -42.39 10.11
CA LEU A 207 41.86 -42.65 9.80
C LEU A 207 42.42 -43.79 10.66
N PHE A 208 42.26 -43.71 11.99
CA PHE A 208 42.71 -44.73 12.94
C PHE A 208 42.08 -46.10 12.65
N ARG A 209 40.77 -46.14 12.37
CA ARG A 209 40.05 -47.37 11.99
C ARG A 209 40.52 -47.96 10.66
N ALA A 210 40.83 -47.11 9.67
CA ALA A 210 41.21 -47.54 8.33
C ALA A 210 42.66 -48.09 8.25
N THR A 211 43.57 -47.58 9.08
CA THR A 211 44.97 -48.05 9.18
C THR A 211 45.23 -48.99 10.37
N ARG A 212 44.20 -49.31 11.17
CA ARG A 212 44.30 -50.14 12.39
C ARG A 212 45.32 -49.59 13.41
N GLY A 213 45.38 -48.27 13.56
CA GLY A 213 46.32 -47.60 14.47
C GLY A 213 47.76 -47.44 13.95
N ASN A 214 48.09 -47.95 12.75
CA ASN A 214 49.44 -47.83 12.16
C ASN A 214 49.69 -46.45 11.49
N MET A 215 49.29 -45.37 12.14
CA MET A 215 49.59 -44.01 11.71
C MET A 215 49.82 -43.08 12.89
N PHE A 216 50.50 -41.95 12.64
CA PHE A 216 50.70 -40.91 13.64
C PHE A 216 50.20 -39.57 13.11
N LEU A 217 49.12 -39.05 13.72
CA LEU A 217 48.53 -37.75 13.42
C LEU A 217 49.12 -36.68 14.34
N ARG A 218 49.56 -35.56 13.77
CA ARG A 218 49.83 -34.30 14.48
C ARG A 218 48.89 -33.24 13.94
N GLN A 219 48.29 -32.46 14.83
CA GLN A 219 47.38 -31.37 14.46
C GLN A 219 47.67 -30.10 15.25
N ALA A 220 47.54 -28.94 14.60
CA ALA A 220 47.46 -27.63 15.23
C ALA A 220 46.17 -26.96 14.78
N ALA A 221 45.37 -26.47 15.74
CA ALA A 221 44.41 -25.43 15.42
C ALA A 221 45.16 -24.20 14.93
N VAL A 222 44.80 -23.73 13.74
CA VAL A 222 44.99 -22.34 13.35
C VAL A 222 43.64 -21.66 13.54
N GLY A 223 43.63 -20.36 13.78
CA GLY A 223 42.38 -19.61 13.87
C GLY A 223 41.68 -19.52 12.52
N LYS A 224 40.75 -18.58 12.42
CA LYS A 224 39.98 -18.32 11.21
C LYS A 224 40.87 -17.96 10.01
N ILE A 225 40.95 -18.87 9.05
CA ILE A 225 41.53 -18.66 7.71
C ILE A 225 40.37 -18.52 6.72
N MET A 226 40.55 -17.75 5.65
CA MET A 226 39.56 -17.64 4.59
C MET A 226 39.57 -18.90 3.72
N ASP A 227 38.44 -19.59 3.60
CA ASP A 227 38.35 -20.84 2.86
C ASP A 227 38.43 -20.58 1.34
N PRO A 228 39.36 -21.20 0.57
CA PRO A 228 39.49 -20.97 -0.87
C PRO A 228 38.28 -21.36 -1.71
N VAL A 229 37.28 -22.04 -1.15
CA VAL A 229 36.06 -22.45 -1.89
C VAL A 229 34.80 -21.67 -1.47
N THR A 230 34.71 -21.20 -0.22
CA THR A 230 33.53 -20.45 0.27
C THR A 230 33.80 -18.97 0.53
N ASN A 231 35.06 -18.52 0.50
CA ASN A 231 35.50 -17.19 0.90
C ASN A 231 35.09 -16.80 2.35
N GLU A 232 34.64 -17.76 3.17
CA GLU A 232 34.26 -17.52 4.56
C GLU A 232 35.44 -17.75 5.52
N LYS A 233 35.41 -17.04 6.65
CA LYS A 233 36.41 -17.16 7.72
C LYS A 233 36.13 -18.36 8.62
N VAL A 234 36.59 -19.53 8.19
CA VAL A 234 36.42 -20.83 8.86
C VAL A 234 37.62 -21.13 9.77
N ASP A 235 37.39 -21.63 10.99
CA ASP A 235 38.46 -22.13 11.86
C ASP A 235 39.03 -23.44 11.30
N LYS A 236 40.28 -23.41 10.79
CA LYS A 236 40.93 -24.55 10.14
C LYS A 236 42.10 -25.11 10.95
N THR A 237 42.15 -26.43 11.04
CA THR A 237 43.27 -27.18 11.64
C THR A 237 44.27 -27.61 10.57
N VAL A 238 45.56 -27.35 10.80
CA VAL A 238 46.66 -27.92 10.02
C VAL A 238 46.97 -29.29 10.59
N PHE A 239 47.07 -30.31 9.72
CA PHE A 239 47.43 -31.66 10.11
C PHE A 239 48.64 -32.21 9.33
N ILE A 240 49.34 -33.15 9.96
CA ILE A 240 50.35 -34.00 9.32
C ILE A 240 50.09 -35.44 9.76
N ILE A 241 49.98 -36.35 8.79
CA ILE A 241 49.81 -37.78 9.01
C ILE A 241 51.08 -38.49 8.55
N PHE A 242 51.74 -39.21 9.45
CA PHE A 242 52.83 -40.13 9.14
C PHE A 242 52.29 -41.56 8.99
N PHE A 243 52.70 -42.28 7.95
CA PHE A 243 52.26 -43.63 7.64
C PHE A 243 53.39 -44.47 7.01
N ALA A 244 53.38 -45.78 7.24
CA ALA A 244 54.31 -46.70 6.60
C ALA A 244 53.66 -47.42 5.40
N GLY A 245 54.33 -47.37 4.23
CA GLY A 245 53.97 -48.14 3.03
C GLY A 245 52.92 -47.51 2.11
N GLU A 246 53.02 -47.82 0.82
CA GLU A 246 52.25 -47.15 -0.24
C GLU A 246 50.75 -47.46 -0.23
N ARG A 247 50.36 -48.69 0.17
CA ARG A 247 48.93 -49.04 0.35
C ARG A 247 48.25 -48.20 1.43
N ALA A 248 49.00 -47.71 2.41
CA ALA A 248 48.48 -46.76 3.41
C ALA A 248 48.33 -45.36 2.80
N ARG A 249 49.32 -44.89 2.02
CA ARG A 249 49.26 -43.60 1.29
C ARG A 249 47.97 -43.44 0.49
N LEU A 250 47.62 -44.44 -0.31
CA LEU A 250 46.41 -44.41 -1.16
C LEU A 250 45.11 -44.38 -0.33
N LYS A 251 45.06 -45.07 0.81
CA LYS A 251 43.90 -45.03 1.72
C LYS A 251 43.78 -43.68 2.42
N VAL A 252 44.88 -43.15 2.95
CA VAL A 252 44.92 -41.85 3.62
C VAL A 252 44.51 -40.74 2.64
N LYS A 253 45.07 -40.73 1.42
CA LYS A 253 44.71 -39.75 0.38
C LYS A 253 43.20 -39.76 0.08
N LYS A 254 42.59 -40.94 -0.12
CA LYS A 254 41.15 -41.07 -0.34
C LYS A 254 40.30 -40.59 0.86
N ILE A 255 40.79 -40.73 2.09
CA ILE A 255 40.11 -40.23 3.29
C ILE A 255 40.22 -38.70 3.37
N CYS A 256 41.36 -38.11 3.02
CA CYS A 256 41.52 -36.65 2.89
C CYS A 256 40.59 -36.07 1.81
N GLU A 257 40.54 -36.69 0.63
CA GLU A 257 39.63 -36.32 -0.46
C GLU A 257 38.16 -36.41 -0.02
N ALA A 258 37.76 -37.48 0.68
CA ALA A 258 36.39 -37.67 1.16
C ALA A 258 35.94 -36.67 2.26
N TYR A 259 36.88 -36.03 2.96
CA TYR A 259 36.61 -35.01 3.98
C TYR A 259 36.77 -33.56 3.47
N SER A 260 37.06 -33.39 2.17
CA SER A 260 37.38 -32.10 1.56
C SER A 260 38.58 -31.39 2.23
N ALA A 261 39.61 -32.16 2.57
CA ALA A 261 40.85 -31.61 3.14
C ALA A 261 41.81 -31.14 2.04
N ASN A 262 42.27 -29.88 2.10
CA ASN A 262 43.24 -29.35 1.14
C ASN A 262 44.62 -29.93 1.46
N MET A 263 45.24 -30.61 0.50
CA MET A 263 46.53 -31.29 0.66
C MET A 263 47.64 -30.47 0.01
N TYR A 264 48.72 -30.21 0.76
CA TYR A 264 49.84 -29.39 0.29
C TYR A 264 51.16 -30.15 0.37
N PRO A 265 52.05 -30.06 -0.64
CA PRO A 265 53.34 -30.73 -0.64
C PRO A 265 54.33 -30.01 0.29
N PHE A 266 54.83 -30.72 1.30
CA PHE A 266 55.83 -30.20 2.24
C PHE A 266 57.21 -30.82 1.93
N PRO A 267 58.26 -30.05 1.56
CA PRO A 267 59.61 -30.58 1.35
C PRO A 267 60.30 -31.02 2.65
N GLU A 268 61.13 -32.08 2.63
CA GLU A 268 61.85 -32.55 3.84
C GLU A 268 63.08 -31.71 4.22
N GLU A 269 63.71 -31.09 3.23
CA GLU A 269 65.02 -30.43 3.36
C GLU A 269 64.86 -28.98 3.87
N PRO A 270 65.56 -28.55 4.95
CA PRO A 270 65.35 -27.24 5.57
C PRO A 270 65.77 -26.05 4.69
N SER A 271 66.72 -26.26 3.76
CA SER A 271 67.09 -25.32 2.69
C SER A 271 65.92 -25.10 1.73
N ARG A 272 65.39 -26.19 1.16
CA ARG A 272 64.28 -26.20 0.21
C ARG A 272 62.96 -25.73 0.82
N GLN A 273 62.71 -26.03 2.11
CA GLN A 273 61.59 -25.45 2.88
C GLN A 273 61.66 -23.93 2.91
N ARG A 274 62.82 -23.35 3.26
CA ARG A 274 63.01 -21.88 3.28
C ARG A 274 62.87 -21.26 1.89
N GLN A 275 63.36 -21.95 0.86
CA GLN A 275 63.20 -21.52 -0.54
C GLN A 275 61.72 -21.48 -0.94
N THR A 276 60.97 -22.58 -0.73
CA THR A 276 59.54 -22.66 -1.03
C THR A 276 58.72 -21.65 -0.22
N LEU A 277 59.03 -21.44 1.07
CA LEU A 277 58.37 -20.42 1.88
C LEU A 277 58.64 -19.00 1.35
N SER A 278 59.88 -18.71 0.94
CA SER A 278 60.25 -17.43 0.33
C SER A 278 59.50 -17.19 -0.99
N GLU A 279 59.46 -18.20 -1.87
CA GLU A 279 58.74 -18.19 -3.14
C GLU A 279 57.23 -17.95 -2.94
N VAL A 280 56.58 -18.74 -2.08
CA VAL A 280 55.16 -18.59 -1.73
C VAL A 280 54.89 -17.22 -1.13
N SER A 281 55.71 -16.74 -0.19
CA SER A 281 55.51 -15.41 0.42
C SER A 281 55.69 -14.25 -0.58
N THR A 282 56.46 -14.45 -1.64
CA THR A 282 56.67 -13.46 -2.71
C THR A 282 55.47 -13.46 -3.64
N ARG A 283 55.01 -14.64 -4.05
CA ARG A 283 53.81 -14.81 -4.89
C ARG A 283 52.53 -14.34 -4.20
N ILE A 284 52.41 -14.49 -2.88
CA ILE A 284 51.31 -13.92 -2.08
C ILE A 284 51.33 -12.39 -2.14
N ARG A 285 52.51 -11.76 -2.03
CA ARG A 285 52.66 -10.30 -2.15
C ARG A 285 52.34 -9.79 -3.56
N GLU A 286 52.75 -10.52 -4.60
CA GLU A 286 52.38 -10.23 -5.99
C GLU A 286 50.86 -10.37 -6.22
N LEU A 287 50.25 -11.46 -5.75
CA LEU A 287 48.80 -11.64 -5.86
C LEU A 287 48.04 -10.54 -5.11
N GLN A 288 48.48 -10.17 -3.91
CA GLN A 288 47.85 -9.08 -3.15
C GLN A 288 47.86 -7.77 -3.94
N THR A 289 48.98 -7.37 -4.55
CA THR A 289 49.02 -6.13 -5.34
C THR A 289 48.16 -6.23 -6.62
N THR A 290 48.05 -7.41 -7.24
CA THR A 290 47.13 -7.61 -8.38
C THR A 290 45.66 -7.59 -7.97
N ILE A 291 45.29 -8.12 -6.79
CA ILE A 291 43.92 -8.07 -6.25
C ILE A 291 43.56 -6.62 -5.90
N GLU A 292 44.47 -5.89 -5.24
CA GLU A 292 44.28 -4.46 -4.95
C GLU A 292 44.13 -3.61 -6.23
N ALA A 293 44.89 -3.93 -7.30
CA ALA A 293 44.77 -3.27 -8.60
C ALA A 293 43.43 -3.61 -9.30
N SER A 294 43.04 -4.89 -9.31
CA SER A 294 41.75 -5.35 -9.86
C SER A 294 40.56 -4.70 -9.14
N ALA A 295 40.61 -4.65 -7.80
CA ALA A 295 39.58 -4.03 -6.98
C ALA A 295 39.40 -2.54 -7.31
N ARG A 296 40.49 -1.78 -7.46
CA ARG A 296 40.45 -0.35 -7.87
C ARG A 296 39.92 -0.17 -9.29
N HIS A 297 40.27 -1.06 -10.22
CA HIS A 297 39.75 -1.01 -11.59
C HIS A 297 38.24 -1.26 -11.61
N ARG A 298 37.78 -2.32 -10.93
CA ARG A 298 36.35 -2.64 -10.74
C ARG A 298 35.60 -1.49 -10.09
N GLU A 299 36.17 -0.85 -9.06
CA GLU A 299 35.58 0.33 -8.42
C GLU A 299 35.45 1.52 -9.38
N THR A 300 36.46 1.77 -10.22
CA THR A 300 36.43 2.85 -11.22
C THR A 300 35.35 2.62 -12.29
N VAL A 301 35.17 1.38 -12.74
CA VAL A 301 34.09 1.00 -13.68
C VAL A 301 32.73 1.14 -12.99
N LEU A 302 32.58 0.64 -11.76
CA LEU A 302 31.34 0.78 -10.97
C LEU A 302 30.97 2.24 -10.68
N GLN A 303 31.94 3.12 -10.40
CA GLN A 303 31.70 4.56 -10.26
C GLN A 303 31.19 5.17 -11.58
N THR A 304 31.79 4.79 -12.72
CA THR A 304 31.34 5.23 -14.06
C THR A 304 29.92 4.76 -14.37
N ILE A 305 29.56 3.54 -13.96
CA ILE A 305 28.19 3.00 -14.09
C ILE A 305 27.23 3.75 -13.16
N ALA A 306 27.55 3.88 -11.87
CA ALA A 306 26.70 4.52 -10.86
C ALA A 306 26.35 5.98 -11.18
N LEU A 307 27.21 6.70 -11.91
CA LEU A 307 26.96 8.07 -12.37
C LEU A 307 25.92 8.20 -13.50
N ASN A 308 25.65 7.12 -14.25
CA ASN A 308 24.75 7.12 -15.41
C ASN A 308 23.57 6.13 -15.27
N LEU A 309 23.58 5.26 -14.24
CA LEU A 309 22.62 4.18 -14.07
C LEU A 309 21.16 4.66 -14.00
N ASP A 310 20.90 5.77 -13.31
CA ASP A 310 19.55 6.33 -13.16
C ASP A 310 19.03 6.88 -14.50
N GLU A 311 19.89 7.54 -15.30
CA GLU A 311 19.56 8.03 -16.64
C GLU A 311 19.26 6.89 -17.62
N TRP A 312 20.10 5.84 -17.62
CA TRP A 312 19.88 4.65 -18.45
C TRP A 312 18.62 3.89 -18.05
N THR A 313 18.33 3.78 -16.75
CA THR A 313 17.12 3.14 -16.22
C THR A 313 15.87 3.90 -16.65
N LEU A 314 15.88 5.23 -16.55
CA LEU A 314 14.77 6.06 -17.00
C LEU A 314 14.54 5.93 -18.51
N LEU A 315 15.59 6.02 -19.32
CA LEU A 315 15.50 5.92 -20.79
C LEU A 315 14.90 4.55 -21.21
N VAL A 316 15.45 3.45 -20.69
CA VAL A 316 14.96 2.10 -21.02
C VAL A 316 13.50 1.89 -20.61
N LEU A 317 13.04 2.54 -19.52
CA LEU A 317 11.65 2.44 -19.07
C LEU A 317 10.70 3.34 -19.86
N LYS A 318 11.11 4.54 -20.30
CA LYS A 318 10.34 5.35 -21.27
C LYS A 318 10.18 4.58 -22.58
N GLU A 319 11.25 4.02 -23.14
CA GLU A 319 11.23 3.18 -24.35
C GLU A 319 10.32 1.95 -24.20
N LYS A 320 10.47 1.19 -23.11
CA LYS A 320 9.60 0.04 -22.82
C LYS A 320 8.12 0.45 -22.79
N ALA A 321 7.81 1.60 -22.18
CA ALA A 321 6.45 2.10 -22.09
C ALA A 321 5.89 2.52 -23.46
N ILE A 322 6.71 3.14 -24.32
CA ILE A 322 6.36 3.45 -25.72
C ILE A 322 6.02 2.16 -26.49
N TYR A 323 6.91 1.16 -26.51
CA TYR A 323 6.65 -0.11 -27.22
C TYR A 323 5.47 -0.91 -26.64
N HIS A 324 5.24 -0.85 -25.33
CA HIS A 324 4.08 -1.46 -24.70
C HIS A 324 2.77 -0.77 -25.13
N THR A 325 2.77 0.56 -25.29
CA THR A 325 1.62 1.30 -25.83
C THR A 325 1.43 1.06 -27.32
N LEU A 326 2.50 1.02 -28.13
CA LEU A 326 2.43 0.64 -29.55
C LEU A 326 1.80 -0.76 -29.74
N ASN A 327 2.06 -1.71 -28.84
CA ASN A 327 1.46 -3.05 -28.86
C ASN A 327 -0.06 -3.08 -28.58
N LYS A 328 -0.66 -1.99 -28.07
CA LYS A 328 -2.12 -1.86 -27.92
C LYS A 328 -2.82 -1.36 -29.20
N LEU A 329 -2.07 -0.72 -30.10
CA LEU A 329 -2.59 -0.18 -31.37
C LEU A 329 -2.82 -1.31 -32.37
N ASN A 330 -3.87 -1.18 -33.19
CA ASN A 330 -4.05 -2.07 -34.33
C ASN A 330 -3.14 -1.62 -35.49
N VAL A 331 -2.49 -2.57 -36.17
CA VAL A 331 -1.60 -2.29 -37.31
C VAL A 331 -2.36 -2.60 -38.59
N ASP A 332 -2.67 -1.57 -39.38
CA ASP A 332 -3.14 -1.78 -40.75
C ASP A 332 -1.95 -1.90 -41.71
N VAL A 333 -1.68 -3.14 -42.11
CA VAL A 333 -0.61 -3.51 -43.04
C VAL A 333 -0.84 -2.93 -44.44
N THR A 334 -2.09 -2.65 -44.82
CA THR A 334 -2.43 -2.18 -46.17
C THR A 334 -2.16 -0.69 -46.36
N SER A 335 -2.45 0.13 -45.35
CA SER A 335 -2.22 1.57 -45.37
C SER A 335 -0.87 2.00 -44.75
N LYS A 336 -0.15 1.10 -44.06
CA LYS A 336 1.04 1.40 -43.24
C LYS A 336 0.75 2.40 -42.10
N VAL A 337 -0.41 2.24 -41.47
CA VAL A 337 -0.90 3.14 -40.42
C VAL A 337 -1.24 2.33 -39.16
N LEU A 338 -0.99 2.94 -38.01
CA LEU A 338 -1.41 2.45 -36.70
C LEU A 338 -2.71 3.16 -36.32
N ILE A 339 -3.69 2.36 -35.90
CA ILE A 339 -4.99 2.84 -35.41
C ILE A 339 -5.03 2.60 -33.91
N GLY A 340 -5.22 3.66 -33.13
CA GLY A 340 -5.37 3.62 -31.68
C GLY A 340 -6.72 4.18 -31.25
N GLU A 341 -7.35 3.57 -30.25
CA GLU A 341 -8.48 4.16 -29.53
C GLU A 341 -7.99 4.60 -28.15
N ALA A 342 -8.31 5.84 -27.76
CA ALA A 342 -7.93 6.38 -26.46
C ALA A 342 -9.04 7.26 -25.88
N TRP A 343 -9.19 7.20 -24.55
CA TRP A 343 -10.01 8.15 -23.81
C TRP A 343 -9.21 9.42 -23.53
N VAL A 344 -9.81 10.57 -23.82
CA VAL A 344 -9.25 11.90 -23.52
C VAL A 344 -10.31 12.78 -22.86
N PRO A 345 -9.96 13.56 -21.82
CA PRO A 345 -10.87 14.58 -21.29
C PRO A 345 -11.16 15.65 -22.35
N THR A 346 -12.42 16.02 -22.50
CA THR A 346 -12.93 16.96 -23.53
C THR A 346 -12.20 18.29 -23.50
N ILE A 347 -11.89 18.80 -22.30
CA ILE A 347 -11.20 20.07 -22.07
C ILE A 347 -9.75 20.03 -22.58
N SER A 348 -9.06 18.88 -22.47
CA SER A 348 -7.66 18.72 -22.90
C SER A 348 -7.50 18.38 -24.39
N LYS A 349 -8.59 18.14 -25.13
CA LYS A 349 -8.56 17.76 -26.55
C LYS A 349 -7.74 18.71 -27.42
N ALA A 350 -7.85 20.02 -27.21
CA ALA A 350 -7.08 21.01 -27.97
C ALA A 350 -5.56 20.87 -27.73
N ARG A 351 -5.14 20.76 -26.46
CA ARG A 351 -3.74 20.56 -26.09
C ARG A 351 -3.13 19.31 -26.72
N VAL A 352 -3.90 18.21 -26.83
CA VAL A 352 -3.46 16.99 -27.51
C VAL A 352 -3.28 17.23 -29.02
N GLN A 353 -4.19 17.96 -29.67
CA GLN A 353 -4.06 18.29 -31.10
C GLN A 353 -2.84 19.18 -31.39
N ASP A 354 -2.53 20.13 -30.52
CA ASP A 354 -1.38 21.01 -30.68
C ASP A 354 -0.05 20.24 -30.53
N VAL A 355 0.03 19.28 -29.60
CA VAL A 355 1.22 18.42 -29.45
C VAL A 355 1.38 17.44 -30.63
N LEU A 356 0.29 16.87 -31.15
CA LEU A 356 0.34 16.04 -32.36
C LEU A 356 0.86 16.82 -33.59
N ARG A 357 0.56 18.12 -33.69
CA ARG A 357 1.13 19.00 -34.72
C ARG A 357 2.61 19.26 -34.49
N GLN A 358 2.99 19.63 -33.26
CA GLN A 358 4.38 19.91 -32.90
C GLN A 358 5.30 18.71 -33.12
N SER A 359 4.85 17.50 -32.76
CA SER A 359 5.59 16.25 -33.01
C SER A 359 5.78 16.00 -34.51
N ALA A 360 4.73 16.17 -35.33
CA ALA A 360 4.85 16.01 -36.79
C ALA A 360 5.81 17.03 -37.44
N GLU A 361 5.84 18.28 -36.94
CA GLU A 361 6.80 19.30 -37.38
C GLU A 361 8.26 18.93 -37.03
N GLN A 362 8.48 18.29 -35.87
CA GLN A 362 9.81 17.83 -35.43
C GLN A 362 10.30 16.61 -36.24
N SER A 363 9.44 15.63 -36.52
CA SER A 363 9.80 14.41 -37.25
C SER A 363 10.04 14.63 -38.76
N SER A 364 9.92 15.86 -39.27
CA SER A 364 10.11 16.25 -40.69
C SER A 364 9.19 15.56 -41.71
N THR A 365 8.23 14.77 -41.25
CA THR A 365 7.25 14.03 -42.05
C THR A 365 6.07 14.92 -42.46
N GLN A 366 5.68 14.85 -43.74
CA GLN A 366 4.54 15.61 -44.28
C GLN A 366 3.15 15.05 -43.85
N LEU A 367 3.12 13.95 -43.10
CA LEU A 367 1.90 13.25 -42.69
C LEU A 367 1.63 13.51 -41.21
N TYR A 368 0.57 14.26 -40.93
CA TYR A 368 0.10 14.52 -39.57
C TYR A 368 -0.70 13.35 -39.02
N ALA A 369 -0.52 13.03 -37.72
CA ALA A 369 -1.43 12.11 -37.02
C ALA A 369 -2.84 12.71 -36.93
N ILE A 370 -3.85 11.97 -37.37
CA ILE A 370 -5.25 12.43 -37.38
C ILE A 370 -5.94 11.96 -36.11
N MET A 371 -6.60 12.88 -35.40
CA MET A 371 -7.42 12.58 -34.22
C MET A 371 -8.90 12.84 -34.51
N GLN A 372 -9.68 11.78 -34.63
CA GLN A 372 -11.13 11.81 -34.86
C GLN A 372 -11.88 11.41 -33.59
N THR A 373 -13.00 12.06 -33.28
CA THR A 373 -13.91 11.61 -32.21
C THR A 373 -14.87 10.54 -32.69
N ILE A 374 -15.01 9.46 -31.92
CA ILE A 374 -15.97 8.39 -32.16
C ILE A 374 -17.06 8.45 -31.09
N ALA A 375 -18.31 8.25 -31.50
CA ALA A 375 -19.41 7.97 -30.58
C ALA A 375 -19.42 6.46 -30.29
N HIS A 376 -19.32 6.09 -29.01
CA HIS A 376 -19.30 4.69 -28.56
C HIS A 376 -20.17 4.55 -27.31
N ASP A 377 -20.88 3.43 -27.19
CA ASP A 377 -21.74 3.12 -26.04
C ASP A 377 -20.96 2.50 -24.85
N ASP A 378 -19.62 2.56 -24.88
CA ASP A 378 -18.77 2.05 -23.80
C ASP A 378 -18.85 2.98 -22.59
N ILE A 379 -18.78 2.42 -21.38
CA ILE A 379 -18.63 3.21 -20.16
C ILE A 379 -17.23 3.85 -20.18
N PRO A 380 -17.11 5.19 -20.16
CA PRO A 380 -15.81 5.85 -20.16
C PRO A 380 -15.18 5.84 -18.75
N PRO A 381 -13.86 6.08 -18.65
CA PRO A 381 -13.13 6.10 -17.39
C PRO A 381 -13.51 7.30 -16.52
N THR A 382 -13.44 7.09 -15.20
CA THR A 382 -13.66 8.16 -14.22
C THR A 382 -12.35 8.88 -13.92
N TYR A 383 -12.33 10.20 -14.14
CA TYR A 383 -11.22 11.09 -13.82
C TYR A 383 -11.68 12.28 -12.97
N TYR A 384 -10.86 12.63 -11.98
CA TYR A 384 -11.02 13.79 -11.12
C TYR A 384 -9.73 14.60 -11.08
N ARG A 385 -9.84 15.92 -11.26
CA ARG A 385 -8.70 16.83 -11.12
C ARG A 385 -8.42 17.10 -9.64
N THR A 386 -7.52 16.32 -9.05
CA THR A 386 -7.10 16.51 -7.65
C THR A 386 -6.01 17.55 -7.53
N THR A 387 -6.10 18.41 -6.50
CA THR A 387 -4.98 19.24 -6.05
C THR A 387 -4.15 18.48 -5.01
N LYS A 388 -3.00 19.02 -4.61
CA LYS A 388 -2.20 18.47 -3.48
C LYS A 388 -3.04 18.24 -2.21
N PHE A 389 -4.04 19.09 -1.98
CA PHE A 389 -4.96 18.98 -0.84
C PHE A 389 -6.02 17.91 -1.05
N THR A 390 -6.70 17.88 -2.20
CA THR A 390 -7.83 16.95 -2.42
C THR A 390 -7.41 15.53 -2.77
N ASN A 391 -6.17 15.31 -3.25
CA ASN A 391 -5.67 13.99 -3.61
C ASN A 391 -5.74 12.99 -2.43
N ALA A 392 -5.36 13.41 -1.22
CA ALA A 392 -5.41 12.54 -0.05
C ALA A 392 -6.83 12.06 0.28
N PHE A 393 -7.83 12.95 0.21
CA PHE A 393 -9.23 12.60 0.42
C PHE A 393 -9.79 11.76 -0.74
N GLN A 394 -9.39 12.05 -1.97
CA GLN A 394 -9.78 11.28 -3.15
C GLN A 394 -9.24 9.84 -3.08
N ALA A 395 -7.99 9.64 -2.68
CA ALA A 395 -7.40 8.32 -2.49
C ALA A 395 -8.12 7.48 -1.41
N ILE A 396 -8.61 8.11 -0.33
CA ILE A 396 -9.41 7.44 0.71
C ILE A 396 -10.78 6.98 0.17
N VAL A 397 -11.37 7.71 -0.78
CA VAL A 397 -12.61 7.28 -1.45
C VAL A 397 -12.32 6.20 -2.48
N GLU A 398 -11.28 6.36 -3.30
CA GLU A 398 -10.89 5.40 -4.33
C GLU A 398 -10.44 4.04 -3.78
N ALA A 399 -9.98 3.99 -2.53
CA ALA A 399 -9.68 2.75 -1.81
C ALA A 399 -10.92 1.91 -1.45
N TYR A 400 -12.13 2.50 -1.45
CA TYR A 400 -13.39 1.76 -1.28
C TYR A 400 -13.93 1.23 -2.61
N GLY A 401 -13.81 2.03 -3.67
CA GLY A 401 -14.22 1.70 -5.03
C GLY A 401 -13.95 2.90 -5.95
N VAL A 402 -14.16 2.75 -7.26
CA VAL A 402 -14.05 3.89 -8.19
C VAL A 402 -15.45 4.34 -8.61
N ALA A 403 -15.70 5.65 -8.58
CA ALA A 403 -17.03 6.18 -8.84
C ALA A 403 -17.47 5.85 -10.27
N LYS A 404 -18.76 5.62 -10.48
CA LYS A 404 -19.29 5.50 -11.84
C LYS A 404 -19.15 6.84 -12.58
N TYR A 405 -18.96 6.76 -13.89
CA TYR A 405 -18.85 7.95 -14.73
C TYR A 405 -20.02 8.93 -14.52
N ARG A 406 -19.68 10.19 -14.25
CA ARG A 406 -20.55 11.34 -13.91
C ARG A 406 -21.41 11.19 -12.65
N GLU A 407 -21.13 10.21 -11.80
CA GLU A 407 -21.67 10.11 -10.44
C GLU A 407 -21.15 11.28 -9.56
N VAL A 408 -21.92 11.68 -8.55
CA VAL A 408 -21.49 12.67 -7.55
C VAL A 408 -20.33 12.10 -6.74
N ASN A 409 -19.23 12.87 -6.64
CA ASN A 409 -18.02 12.48 -5.95
C ASN A 409 -18.17 12.59 -4.42
N PRO A 410 -18.05 11.49 -3.64
CA PRO A 410 -18.08 11.55 -2.19
C PRO A 410 -16.96 12.38 -1.55
N SER A 411 -15.82 12.55 -2.23
CA SER A 411 -14.63 13.16 -1.63
C SER A 411 -14.83 14.64 -1.28
N VAL A 412 -15.57 15.40 -2.10
CA VAL A 412 -15.87 16.83 -1.86
C VAL A 412 -16.53 17.05 -0.51
N LEU A 413 -17.46 16.17 -0.15
CA LEU A 413 -18.22 16.23 1.09
C LEU A 413 -17.40 15.64 2.25
N SER A 414 -16.67 14.57 1.97
CA SER A 414 -15.76 13.91 2.92
C SER A 414 -14.66 14.85 3.44
N ILE A 415 -14.19 15.82 2.65
CA ILE A 415 -13.23 16.86 3.10
C ILE A 415 -13.68 17.55 4.41
N MET A 416 -15.00 17.72 4.61
CA MET A 416 -15.56 18.36 5.81
C MET A 416 -16.15 17.33 6.78
N THR A 417 -16.92 16.35 6.31
CA THR A 417 -17.62 15.40 7.19
C THR A 417 -16.68 14.38 7.84
N PHE A 418 -15.60 13.97 7.16
CA PHE A 418 -14.67 12.98 7.70
C PHE A 418 -13.86 13.52 8.88
N PRO A 419 -13.18 14.69 8.78
CA PRO A 419 -12.52 15.30 9.93
C PRO A 419 -13.47 15.64 11.08
N PHE A 420 -14.73 16.01 10.78
CA PHE A 420 -15.73 16.31 11.79
C PHE A 420 -16.17 15.08 12.60
N LEU A 421 -16.46 13.94 11.95
CA LEU A 421 -16.81 12.71 12.67
C LEU A 421 -15.63 12.16 13.48
N PHE A 422 -14.40 12.31 12.97
CA PHE A 422 -13.19 12.02 13.75
C PHE A 422 -13.14 12.88 15.02
N ALA A 423 -13.33 14.19 14.90
CA ALA A 423 -13.29 15.13 16.03
C ALA A 423 -14.36 14.85 17.11
N VAL A 424 -15.53 14.36 16.72
CA VAL A 424 -16.58 13.90 17.66
C VAL A 424 -16.09 12.73 18.52
N MET A 425 -15.35 11.78 17.94
CA MET A 425 -14.72 10.67 18.66
C MET A 425 -13.51 11.12 19.49
N PHE A 426 -12.69 12.01 18.94
CA PHE A 426 -11.41 12.44 19.49
C PHE A 426 -11.47 13.94 19.83
N GLY A 427 -12.23 14.29 20.87
CA GLY A 427 -12.51 15.68 21.26
C GLY A 427 -11.78 16.13 22.52
N ASP A 428 -10.50 16.46 22.42
CA ASP A 428 -9.70 17.08 23.50
C ASP A 428 -8.76 18.13 22.89
N VAL A 429 -8.80 19.35 23.42
CA VAL A 429 -8.03 20.48 22.87
C VAL A 429 -6.52 20.26 22.99
N GLY A 430 -6.05 19.67 24.09
CA GLY A 430 -4.62 19.44 24.33
C GLY A 430 -4.04 18.43 23.35
N HIS A 431 -4.76 17.32 23.16
CA HIS A 431 -4.43 16.29 22.18
C HIS A 431 -4.52 16.80 20.74
N ALA A 432 -5.54 17.59 20.42
CA ALA A 432 -5.71 18.19 19.10
C ALA A 432 -4.56 19.12 18.71
N ILE A 433 -4.04 19.92 19.65
CA ILE A 433 -2.87 20.80 19.43
C ILE A 433 -1.62 19.98 19.09
N LEU A 434 -1.40 18.83 19.74
CA LEU A 434 -0.29 17.93 19.40
C LEU A 434 -0.45 17.35 17.99
N LEU A 435 -1.68 16.96 17.61
CA LEU A 435 -1.99 16.46 16.26
C LEU A 435 -1.74 17.55 15.18
N ILE A 436 -2.17 18.79 15.44
CA ILE A 436 -1.90 19.95 14.55
C ILE A 436 -0.40 20.21 14.44
N ALA A 437 0.34 20.21 15.56
CA ALA A 437 1.79 20.44 15.55
C ALA A 437 2.54 19.37 14.73
N PHE A 438 2.13 18.11 14.85
CA PHE A 438 2.67 17.01 14.06
C PHE A 438 2.33 17.13 12.56
N ALA A 439 1.07 17.43 12.22
CA ALA A 439 0.65 17.66 10.84
C ALA A 439 1.37 18.86 10.20
N ALA A 440 1.52 19.96 10.96
CA ALA A 440 2.25 21.14 10.53
C ALA A 440 3.74 20.84 10.28
N PHE A 441 4.38 20.00 11.10
CA PHE A 441 5.75 19.53 10.86
C PHE A 441 5.89 18.79 9.52
N LEU A 442 4.95 17.88 9.19
CA LEU A 442 4.94 17.17 7.91
C LEU A 442 4.73 18.11 6.72
N VAL A 443 3.86 19.13 6.85
CA VAL A 443 3.62 20.13 5.80
C VAL A 443 4.81 21.07 5.62
N ILE A 444 5.43 21.57 6.70
CA ILE A 444 6.59 22.48 6.63
C ILE A 444 7.79 21.79 5.97
N LYS A 445 8.00 20.49 6.21
CA LYS A 445 9.10 19.73 5.62
C LYS A 445 8.78 19.02 4.30
N GLU A 446 7.67 19.36 3.62
CA GLU A 446 7.23 18.70 2.37
C GLU A 446 8.36 18.52 1.35
N ASN A 447 9.15 19.57 1.07
CA ASN A 447 10.23 19.53 0.07
C ASN A 447 11.45 18.68 0.46
N GLN A 448 11.61 18.34 1.75
CA GLN A 448 12.69 17.48 2.24
C GLN A 448 12.23 16.03 2.34
N LEU A 449 11.02 15.79 2.86
CA LEU A 449 10.43 14.45 2.96
C LEU A 449 10.10 13.88 1.58
N ALA A 450 9.58 14.67 0.64
CA ALA A 450 9.29 14.21 -0.73
C ALA A 450 10.54 13.80 -1.56
N LYS A 451 11.76 13.92 -1.02
CA LYS A 451 13.01 13.49 -1.65
C LYS A 451 13.67 12.31 -0.92
N GLN A 452 13.03 11.80 0.13
CA GLN A 452 13.55 10.73 0.96
C GLN A 452 12.58 9.56 0.90
N ASP A 453 13.09 8.34 0.86
CA ASP A 453 12.28 7.14 1.05
C ASP A 453 11.76 7.13 2.50
N LEU A 454 10.54 7.59 2.68
CA LEU A 454 9.79 7.40 3.91
C LEU A 454 9.30 5.95 3.92
N GLY A 455 9.76 5.13 4.87
CA GLY A 455 9.27 3.75 5.01
C GLY A 455 7.75 3.71 5.14
N ASP A 456 7.14 2.62 4.67
CA ASP A 456 5.71 2.48 4.33
C ASP A 456 4.72 3.25 5.23
N MET A 457 4.81 3.08 6.56
CA MET A 457 3.92 3.74 7.52
C MET A 457 4.03 5.28 7.48
N LEU A 458 5.24 5.81 7.34
CA LEU A 458 5.49 7.25 7.28
C LEU A 458 5.11 7.83 5.91
N SER A 459 5.25 7.06 4.82
CA SER A 459 4.78 7.44 3.49
C SER A 459 3.25 7.60 3.43
N ILE A 460 2.51 6.62 3.97
CA ILE A 460 1.04 6.70 4.11
C ILE A 460 0.63 7.95 4.90
N LEU A 461 1.32 8.21 6.01
CA LEU A 461 1.07 9.37 6.88
C LEU A 461 1.39 10.71 6.21
N PHE A 462 2.44 10.75 5.38
CA PHE A 462 2.84 11.92 4.60
C PHE A 462 1.87 12.24 3.44
N SER A 463 1.35 11.20 2.77
CA SER A 463 0.24 11.33 1.81
C SER A 463 -0.99 11.94 2.50
N GLY A 464 -1.34 11.44 3.69
CA GLY A 464 -2.46 11.92 4.51
C GLY A 464 -2.28 13.28 5.21
N ARG A 465 -1.16 14.01 5.03
CA ARG A 465 -0.79 15.18 5.87
C ARG A 465 -1.89 16.25 6.02
N TYR A 466 -2.62 16.56 4.95
CA TYR A 466 -3.72 17.54 4.99
C TYR A 466 -4.98 17.01 5.70
N VAL A 467 -5.23 15.70 5.65
CA VAL A 467 -6.33 15.05 6.38
C VAL A 467 -6.07 15.16 7.89
N ILE A 468 -4.84 14.88 8.34
CA ILE A 468 -4.43 14.99 9.75
C ILE A 468 -4.54 16.45 10.24
N LEU A 469 -4.14 17.41 9.40
CA LEU A 469 -4.27 18.83 9.72
C LEU A 469 -5.73 19.24 9.95
N MET A 470 -6.65 18.84 9.04
CA MET A 470 -8.08 19.12 9.19
C MET A 470 -8.69 18.41 10.39
N MET A 471 -8.33 17.14 10.64
CA MET A 471 -8.74 16.39 11.83
C MET A 471 -8.35 17.12 13.12
N GLY A 472 -7.15 17.69 13.17
CA GLY A 472 -6.67 18.49 14.30
C GLY A 472 -7.51 19.74 14.52
N PHE A 473 -7.79 20.52 13.48
CA PHE A 473 -8.61 21.75 13.60
C PHE A 473 -10.03 21.46 14.08
N TYR A 474 -10.70 20.44 13.53
CA TYR A 474 -12.03 20.06 14.01
C TYR A 474 -11.98 19.46 15.43
N SER A 475 -10.94 18.72 15.78
CA SER A 475 -10.73 18.17 17.13
C SER A 475 -10.55 19.28 18.18
N VAL A 476 -9.85 20.39 17.85
CA VAL A 476 -9.81 21.59 18.69
C VAL A 476 -11.21 22.16 18.90
N PHE A 477 -11.99 22.34 17.82
CA PHE A 477 -13.37 22.85 17.92
C PHE A 477 -14.24 21.96 18.81
N THR A 478 -14.22 20.65 18.63
CA THR A 478 -15.01 19.72 19.43
C THR A 478 -14.50 19.61 20.87
N GLY A 479 -13.19 19.68 21.10
CA GLY A 479 -12.62 19.75 22.45
C GLY A 479 -13.07 20.99 23.23
N PHE A 480 -13.21 22.14 22.57
CA PHE A 480 -13.84 23.33 23.19
C PHE A 480 -15.34 23.12 23.48
N MET A 481 -16.07 22.41 22.61
CA MET A 481 -17.48 22.09 22.84
C MET A 481 -17.69 21.08 23.99
N TYR A 482 -16.79 20.09 24.16
CA TYR A 482 -16.80 19.19 25.33
C TYR A 482 -16.20 19.84 26.57
N ASN A 483 -15.42 20.92 26.39
CA ASN A 483 -14.68 21.63 27.43
C ASN A 483 -13.62 20.74 28.13
N GLU A 484 -12.89 19.94 27.34
CA GLU A 484 -11.86 19.00 27.81
C GLU A 484 -10.47 19.43 27.28
N PHE A 485 -9.50 19.66 28.17
CA PHE A 485 -8.08 19.91 27.86
C PHE A 485 -7.19 18.99 28.72
N PHE A 486 -6.65 17.93 28.13
CA PHE A 486 -5.96 16.84 28.86
C PHE A 486 -6.76 16.33 30.09
N SER A 487 -8.08 16.24 29.96
CA SER A 487 -9.02 15.90 31.06
C SER A 487 -9.10 16.94 32.20
N ILE A 488 -8.78 18.20 31.93
CA ILE A 488 -9.02 19.34 32.82
C ILE A 488 -10.10 20.25 32.19
N PRO A 489 -11.12 20.70 32.94
CA PRO A 489 -12.14 21.60 32.43
C PRO A 489 -11.62 23.03 32.33
N MET A 490 -11.89 23.71 31.21
CA MET A 490 -11.50 25.11 31.02
C MET A 490 -12.61 26.07 31.48
N ARG A 491 -12.26 27.12 32.23
CA ARG A 491 -13.22 28.12 32.75
C ARG A 491 -13.25 29.40 31.88
N ILE A 492 -13.14 29.26 30.56
CA ILE A 492 -12.91 30.38 29.62
C ILE A 492 -14.17 31.24 29.42
N PHE A 493 -15.35 30.62 29.25
CA PHE A 493 -16.60 31.32 28.90
C PHE A 493 -17.43 31.76 30.12
N GLY A 494 -16.77 32.00 31.26
CA GLY A 494 -17.40 32.54 32.48
C GLY A 494 -17.63 31.53 33.60
N GLN A 495 -18.21 32.02 34.70
CA GLN A 495 -18.48 31.23 35.91
C GLN A 495 -19.80 30.45 35.83
N THR A 496 -19.84 29.31 36.51
CA THR A 496 -20.96 28.37 36.54
C THR A 496 -22.20 28.99 37.19
N HIS A 497 -23.39 28.90 36.57
CA HIS A 497 -24.61 29.49 37.13
C HIS A 497 -25.26 28.70 38.28
N PHE A 498 -24.80 27.47 38.54
CA PHE A 498 -25.20 26.66 39.69
C PHE A 498 -24.70 27.29 41.01
N ARG A 499 -25.57 27.34 42.03
CA ARG A 499 -25.23 27.89 43.35
C ARG A 499 -25.50 26.89 44.48
N CYS A 500 -24.73 27.00 45.57
CA CYS A 500 -24.90 26.17 46.76
C CYS A 500 -26.10 26.66 47.57
N HIS A 501 -27.09 25.79 47.73
CA HIS A 501 -28.29 26.03 48.55
C HIS A 501 -28.31 25.04 49.71
N ASP A 502 -28.90 25.45 50.82
CA ASP A 502 -29.13 24.61 51.99
C ASP A 502 -30.15 23.50 51.70
N VAL A 503 -30.26 22.51 52.58
CA VAL A 503 -31.28 21.45 52.55
C VAL A 503 -32.70 22.03 52.55
N ALA A 504 -32.89 23.22 53.15
CA ALA A 504 -34.14 23.99 53.15
C ALA A 504 -34.36 24.86 51.89
N GLY A 505 -33.45 24.84 50.91
CA GLY A 505 -33.56 25.61 49.66
C GLY A 505 -33.09 27.07 49.73
N ASN A 506 -32.61 27.53 50.89
CA ASN A 506 -32.06 28.88 51.06
C ASN A 506 -30.67 29.01 50.40
N LEU A 507 -30.37 30.16 49.80
CA LEU A 507 -29.06 30.44 49.23
C LEU A 507 -28.02 30.63 50.34
N LEU A 508 -26.98 29.79 50.38
CA LEU A 508 -26.00 29.81 51.47
C LEU A 508 -24.98 30.95 51.35
N ILE A 509 -24.58 31.34 50.13
CA ILE A 509 -23.56 32.37 49.89
C ILE A 509 -23.93 33.24 48.68
N ASN A 510 -24.07 34.56 48.91
CA ASN A 510 -24.02 35.57 47.86
C ASN A 510 -22.58 36.11 47.74
N THR A 511 -21.79 35.46 46.88
CA THR A 511 -20.55 35.92 46.21
C THR A 511 -19.69 37.03 46.84
N VAL A 512 -18.37 36.79 46.95
CA VAL A 512 -17.26 37.60 46.35
C VAL A 512 -15.93 37.18 47.03
N ASP A 513 -15.15 36.36 46.33
CA ASP A 513 -13.69 36.24 46.49
C ASP A 513 -13.16 35.44 45.28
N PRO A 514 -12.55 36.06 44.24
CA PRO A 514 -12.08 35.34 43.05
C PRO A 514 -11.02 34.26 43.34
N SER A 515 -10.31 34.39 44.46
CA SER A 515 -9.27 33.49 44.95
C SER A 515 -9.79 32.38 45.86
N LYS A 516 -11.09 32.39 46.24
CA LYS A 516 -11.75 31.34 47.03
C LYS A 516 -13.02 30.86 46.34
N MET A 517 -12.92 30.55 45.05
CA MET A 517 -13.96 29.77 44.38
C MET A 517 -13.97 28.35 44.95
N ILE A 518 -14.89 28.13 45.89
CA ILE A 518 -15.28 26.87 46.52
C ILE A 518 -15.25 25.73 45.48
N ASP A 519 -14.49 24.67 45.77
CA ASP A 519 -14.47 23.50 44.89
C ASP A 519 -15.84 22.79 45.00
N PRO A 520 -16.42 22.19 43.94
CA PRO A 520 -17.77 21.61 44.00
C PRO A 520 -17.95 20.53 45.09
N ARG A 521 -16.84 19.99 45.63
CA ARG A 521 -16.78 19.04 46.74
C ARG A 521 -17.12 19.70 48.08
N ASP A 522 -16.78 20.97 48.27
CA ASP A 522 -16.93 21.71 49.53
C ASP A 522 -18.39 22.09 49.84
N CYS A 523 -19.24 22.33 48.83
CA CYS A 523 -20.66 22.63 49.09
C CYS A 523 -21.36 21.50 49.89
N ALA A 524 -21.01 20.23 49.60
CA ALA A 524 -21.52 19.08 50.34
C ALA A 524 -20.67 18.75 51.58
N ALA A 525 -19.33 18.84 51.50
CA ALA A 525 -18.43 18.43 52.57
C ALA A 525 -18.26 19.45 53.71
N VAL A 526 -18.38 20.76 53.41
CA VAL A 526 -18.18 21.87 54.36
C VAL A 526 -19.52 22.51 54.75
N TYR A 527 -20.49 22.58 53.84
CA TYR A 527 -21.74 23.32 54.05
C TYR A 527 -23.02 22.46 54.08
N GLY A 528 -22.94 21.15 53.85
CA GLY A 528 -24.09 20.23 53.88
C GLY A 528 -25.17 20.48 52.80
N GLY A 529 -24.91 21.38 51.84
CA GLY A 529 -25.88 21.87 50.87
C GLY A 529 -25.98 21.05 49.60
N LYS A 530 -26.98 21.38 48.76
CA LYS A 530 -27.15 20.88 47.40
C LYS A 530 -26.88 22.00 46.39
N MET A 531 -26.10 21.71 45.36
CA MET A 531 -25.93 22.62 44.22
C MET A 531 -27.18 22.55 43.34
N ILE A 532 -27.96 23.63 43.31
CA ILE A 532 -29.20 23.75 42.55
C ILE A 532 -29.03 24.86 41.49
N LEU A 533 -29.54 24.62 40.29
CA LEU A 533 -29.66 25.64 39.25
C LEU A 533 -30.89 26.51 39.57
N PRO A 534 -30.75 27.82 39.83
CA PRO A 534 -31.90 28.66 40.15
C PRO A 534 -32.87 28.75 38.97
N VAL A 535 -34.17 28.75 39.27
CA VAL A 535 -35.24 28.78 38.26
C VAL A 535 -35.13 30.08 37.45
N GLY A 536 -34.88 29.94 36.14
CA GLY A 536 -34.64 31.07 35.23
C GLY A 536 -33.15 31.36 34.91
N ALA A 537 -32.21 30.56 35.41
CA ALA A 537 -30.81 30.64 34.95
C ALA A 537 -30.69 30.28 33.46
N LYS A 538 -29.81 30.99 32.75
CA LYS A 538 -29.44 30.66 31.37
C LYS A 538 -28.51 29.45 31.32
N PRO A 539 -28.52 28.66 30.23
CA PRO A 539 -27.49 27.65 29.98
C PRO A 539 -26.12 28.31 29.81
N TYR A 540 -25.05 27.52 29.92
CA TYR A 540 -23.67 27.99 29.68
C TYR A 540 -23.50 28.44 28.22
N ASP A 541 -22.78 29.55 27.99
CA ASP A 541 -22.77 30.23 26.68
C ASP A 541 -22.14 29.40 25.55
N MET A 542 -21.13 28.57 25.85
CA MET A 542 -20.49 27.68 24.87
C MET A 542 -19.94 26.41 25.52
N GLY A 543 -20.36 25.25 25.00
CA GLY A 543 -19.88 23.93 25.43
C GLY A 543 -20.49 23.41 26.74
N ILE A 544 -19.83 22.45 27.37
CA ILE A 544 -20.28 21.83 28.62
C ILE A 544 -19.83 22.66 29.83
N ASP A 545 -20.75 22.87 30.79
CA ASP A 545 -20.47 23.60 32.04
C ASP A 545 -19.33 22.90 32.83
N PRO A 546 -18.23 23.62 33.17
CA PRO A 546 -17.11 23.09 33.96
C PRO A 546 -17.49 22.37 35.25
N ILE A 547 -18.66 22.66 35.83
CA ILE A 547 -19.09 22.14 37.13
C ILE A 547 -19.41 20.64 37.14
N TRP A 548 -19.59 20.03 35.97
CA TRP A 548 -19.86 18.60 35.87
C TRP A 548 -18.63 17.77 36.20
N HIS A 549 -17.44 18.31 35.97
CA HIS A 549 -16.17 17.62 36.18
C HIS A 549 -15.93 17.26 37.66
N GLY A 550 -15.61 16.01 37.93
CA GLY A 550 -15.36 15.49 39.28
C GLY A 550 -16.62 15.22 40.11
N ARG A 551 -17.81 15.17 39.48
CA ARG A 551 -19.07 14.78 40.15
C ARG A 551 -19.36 13.28 39.97
N ARG A 552 -19.93 12.63 40.99
CA ARG A 552 -20.42 11.24 40.88
C ARG A 552 -21.46 11.02 39.77
N THR A 553 -22.15 12.07 39.32
CA THR A 553 -23.18 12.03 38.27
C THR A 553 -22.67 12.45 36.88
N GLU A 554 -21.39 12.84 36.76
CA GLU A 554 -20.76 13.29 35.52
C GLU A 554 -20.91 12.27 34.38
N LEU A 555 -20.49 11.02 34.62
CA LEU A 555 -20.53 9.95 33.63
C LEU A 555 -21.97 9.68 33.13
N SER A 556 -22.97 9.78 34.01
CA SER A 556 -24.38 9.60 33.64
C SER A 556 -24.89 10.73 32.74
N TYR A 557 -24.50 11.98 33.04
CA TYR A 557 -24.82 13.14 32.22
C TYR A 557 -24.13 13.09 30.84
N LEU A 558 -22.80 12.90 30.82
CA LEU A 558 -21.99 12.85 29.60
C LEU A 558 -22.40 11.70 28.68
N ASN A 559 -22.69 10.51 29.23
CA ASN A 559 -23.24 9.38 28.49
C ASN A 559 -24.58 9.77 27.82
N SER A 560 -25.53 10.28 28.61
CA SER A 560 -26.86 10.68 28.12
C SER A 560 -26.84 11.79 27.07
N LEU A 561 -25.81 12.66 27.10
CA LEU A 561 -25.59 13.73 26.13
C LEU A 561 -24.91 13.21 24.86
N LYS A 562 -23.70 12.63 24.98
CA LYS A 562 -22.88 12.16 23.84
C LYS A 562 -23.64 11.08 23.04
N MET A 563 -24.38 10.19 23.68
CA MET A 563 -25.22 9.17 23.02
C MET A 563 -26.33 9.78 22.15
N LYS A 564 -27.06 10.79 22.64
CA LYS A 564 -28.13 11.47 21.88
C LYS A 564 -27.58 12.29 20.72
N MET A 565 -26.46 12.98 20.94
CA MET A 565 -25.76 13.74 19.92
C MET A 565 -25.24 12.84 18.79
N SER A 566 -24.71 11.66 19.14
CA SER A 566 -24.31 10.61 18.19
C SER A 566 -25.47 10.16 17.28
N ILE A 567 -26.66 9.90 17.85
CA ILE A 567 -27.86 9.56 17.08
C ILE A 567 -28.28 10.71 16.15
N LEU A 568 -28.35 11.95 16.65
CA LEU A 568 -28.71 13.12 15.85
C LEU A 568 -27.75 13.33 14.66
N MET A 569 -26.44 13.27 14.91
CA MET A 569 -25.43 13.38 13.87
C MET A 569 -25.52 12.24 12.85
N GLY A 570 -25.77 11.01 13.31
CA GLY A 570 -25.93 9.85 12.43
C GLY A 570 -27.11 9.98 11.47
N VAL A 571 -28.29 10.36 11.98
CA VAL A 571 -29.49 10.56 11.15
C VAL A 571 -29.26 11.65 10.11
N VAL A 572 -28.79 12.83 10.52
CA VAL A 572 -28.49 13.94 9.59
C VAL A 572 -27.46 13.54 8.52
N HIS A 573 -26.43 12.77 8.88
CA HIS A 573 -25.41 12.32 7.93
C HIS A 573 -25.96 11.28 6.92
N MET A 574 -26.82 10.36 7.36
CA MET A 574 -27.48 9.40 6.47
C MET A 574 -28.52 10.07 5.55
N ASP A 575 -29.32 10.99 6.07
CA ASP A 575 -30.26 11.80 5.27
C ASP A 575 -29.49 12.57 4.18
N PHE A 576 -28.35 13.17 4.53
CA PHE A 576 -27.48 13.85 3.57
C PHE A 576 -26.92 12.90 2.50
N GLY A 577 -26.60 11.65 2.86
CA GLY A 577 -26.23 10.61 1.89
C GLY A 577 -27.37 10.26 0.93
N ILE A 578 -28.61 10.16 1.41
CA ILE A 578 -29.79 9.91 0.57
C ILE A 578 -30.09 11.13 -0.33
N LEU A 579 -29.88 12.37 0.14
CA LEU A 579 -29.99 13.57 -0.69
C LEU A 579 -28.97 13.62 -1.84
N ASN A 580 -27.81 12.96 -1.73
CA ASN A 580 -26.89 12.82 -2.86
C ASN A 580 -27.41 11.87 -3.95
N SER A 581 -28.19 10.83 -3.60
CA SER A 581 -28.78 9.94 -4.61
C SER A 581 -29.82 10.68 -5.47
N LEU A 582 -30.56 11.63 -4.90
CA LEU A 582 -31.42 12.56 -5.63
C LEU A 582 -30.64 13.32 -6.72
N PHE A 583 -29.49 13.90 -6.39
CA PHE A 583 -28.65 14.61 -7.38
C PHE A 583 -28.08 13.68 -8.46
N ASN A 584 -27.89 12.39 -8.18
CA ASN A 584 -27.57 11.38 -9.20
C ASN A 584 -28.78 11.10 -10.11
N PHE A 585 -29.95 10.76 -9.56
CA PHE A 585 -31.14 10.42 -10.34
C PHE A 585 -31.63 11.57 -11.23
N VAL A 586 -31.60 12.82 -10.74
CA VAL A 586 -31.97 14.01 -11.51
C VAL A 586 -31.02 14.23 -12.70
N HIS A 587 -29.71 14.01 -12.52
CA HIS A 587 -28.72 14.19 -13.58
C HIS A 587 -28.80 13.10 -14.65
N PHE A 588 -28.92 11.82 -14.26
CA PHE A 588 -29.13 10.71 -15.19
C PHE A 588 -30.55 10.65 -15.78
N ARG A 589 -31.46 11.57 -15.36
CA ARG A 589 -32.88 11.65 -15.78
C ARG A 589 -33.68 10.36 -15.51
N ASP A 590 -33.29 9.59 -14.50
CA ASP A 590 -34.00 8.37 -14.09
C ASP A 590 -35.14 8.68 -13.10
N TYR A 591 -36.23 9.18 -13.66
CA TYR A 591 -37.46 9.45 -12.91
C TYR A 591 -38.12 8.20 -12.30
N LEU A 592 -37.77 6.99 -12.78
CA LEU A 592 -38.34 5.75 -12.24
C LEU A 592 -37.71 5.41 -10.90
N SER A 593 -36.37 5.39 -10.84
CA SER A 593 -35.64 5.16 -9.58
C SER A 593 -35.86 6.30 -8.58
N LEU A 594 -36.00 7.55 -9.05
CA LEU A 594 -36.39 8.68 -8.19
C LEU A 594 -37.69 8.42 -7.40
N LEU A 595 -38.75 7.97 -8.09
CA LEU A 595 -40.07 7.77 -7.46
C LEU A 595 -40.18 6.44 -6.70
N CYS A 596 -39.45 5.40 -7.12
CA CYS A 596 -39.56 4.06 -6.54
C CYS A 596 -38.49 3.73 -5.49
N GLU A 597 -37.40 4.50 -5.41
CA GLU A 597 -36.30 4.24 -4.48
C GLU A 597 -36.09 5.44 -3.55
N PHE A 598 -35.71 6.61 -4.07
CA PHE A 598 -35.41 7.78 -3.23
C PHE A 598 -36.60 8.20 -2.35
N VAL A 599 -37.82 8.32 -2.91
CA VAL A 599 -39.00 8.77 -2.15
C VAL A 599 -39.39 7.78 -1.03
N PRO A 600 -39.51 6.46 -1.25
CA PRO A 600 -39.71 5.51 -0.17
C PRO A 600 -38.58 5.51 0.87
N GLN A 601 -37.32 5.61 0.45
CA GLN A 601 -36.15 5.58 1.34
C GLN A 601 -36.12 6.77 2.31
N ILE A 602 -36.32 8.00 1.80
CA ILE A 602 -36.26 9.22 2.64
C ILE A 602 -37.44 9.28 3.63
N ILE A 603 -38.64 8.86 3.20
CA ILE A 603 -39.83 8.77 4.07
C ILE A 603 -39.60 7.74 5.17
N PHE A 604 -39.15 6.54 4.83
CA PHE A 604 -38.91 5.45 5.79
C PHE A 604 -37.88 5.85 6.87
N LEU A 605 -36.75 6.44 6.48
CA LEU A 605 -35.71 6.86 7.42
C LEU A 605 -36.20 7.99 8.35
N ASN A 606 -36.85 9.01 7.80
CA ASN A 606 -37.30 10.17 8.58
C ASN A 606 -38.47 9.83 9.52
N PHE A 607 -39.38 8.96 9.12
CA PHE A 607 -40.58 8.66 9.92
C PHE A 607 -40.27 7.78 11.15
N ILE A 608 -39.17 7.02 11.11
CA ILE A 608 -38.68 6.22 12.25
C ILE A 608 -37.58 6.98 13.01
N PHE A 609 -36.46 7.24 12.35
CA PHE A 609 -35.25 7.76 13.01
C PHE A 609 -35.18 9.29 13.02
N GLY A 610 -35.73 9.96 12.00
CA GLY A 610 -35.97 11.42 12.04
C GLY A 610 -36.93 11.80 13.17
N TYR A 611 -38.01 11.03 13.38
CA TYR A 611 -38.91 11.20 14.52
C TYR A 611 -38.20 11.00 15.87
N LEU A 612 -37.32 10.00 15.99
CA LEU A 612 -36.47 9.82 17.19
C LEU A 612 -35.61 11.07 17.45
N GLY A 613 -34.97 11.61 16.40
CA GLY A 613 -34.19 12.85 16.48
C GLY A 613 -35.02 14.05 16.92
N LEU A 614 -36.21 14.23 16.33
CA LEU A 614 -37.15 15.28 16.71
C LEU A 614 -37.58 15.14 18.19
N ALA A 615 -37.85 13.92 18.65
CA ALA A 615 -38.24 13.65 20.03
C ALA A 615 -37.11 13.91 21.04
N ILE A 616 -35.83 13.73 20.66
CA ILE A 616 -34.67 14.19 21.45
C ILE A 616 -34.73 15.70 21.64
N ILE A 617 -34.89 16.45 20.53
CA ILE A 617 -34.91 17.92 20.54
C ILE A 617 -36.12 18.45 21.34
N ILE A 618 -37.31 17.88 21.15
CA ILE A 618 -38.51 18.22 21.93
C ILE A 618 -38.30 17.94 23.43
N LYS A 619 -37.65 16.82 23.80
CA LYS A 619 -37.33 16.51 25.20
C LYS A 619 -36.38 17.55 25.79
N TRP A 620 -35.35 17.97 25.05
CA TRP A 620 -34.43 19.03 25.49
C TRP A 620 -35.12 20.40 25.63
N ALA A 621 -36.03 20.75 24.72
CA ALA A 621 -36.79 22.00 24.80
C ALA A 621 -37.85 22.01 25.91
N SER A 622 -38.48 20.87 26.20
CA SER A 622 -39.63 20.78 27.13
C SER A 622 -39.24 20.44 28.57
N GLY A 623 -38.02 19.96 28.83
CA GLY A 623 -37.55 19.58 30.18
C GLY A 623 -38.27 18.39 30.84
N LYS A 624 -39.19 17.72 30.15
CA LYS A 624 -39.97 16.58 30.67
C LYS A 624 -39.10 15.34 30.90
N LEU A 625 -39.43 14.57 31.94
CA LEU A 625 -38.70 13.37 32.36
C LEU A 625 -38.91 12.12 31.47
N THR A 626 -39.83 12.13 30.51
CA THR A 626 -40.26 10.98 29.67
C THR A 626 -39.12 10.12 29.10
N ASP A 627 -39.16 8.81 29.31
CA ASP A 627 -38.12 7.89 28.80
C ASP A 627 -38.28 7.58 27.30
N LEU A 628 -37.28 8.00 26.52
CA LEU A 628 -37.36 7.96 25.06
C LEU A 628 -37.27 6.53 24.47
N TYR A 629 -36.51 5.63 25.12
CA TYR A 629 -36.43 4.22 24.69
C TYR A 629 -37.77 3.51 24.83
N HIS A 630 -38.49 3.73 25.93
CA HIS A 630 -39.86 3.22 26.10
C HIS A 630 -40.80 3.77 25.02
N VAL A 631 -40.74 5.08 24.74
CA VAL A 631 -41.53 5.71 23.66
C VAL A 631 -41.27 5.08 22.29
N MET A 632 -40.02 4.71 21.99
CA MET A 632 -39.67 4.07 20.71
C MET A 632 -40.02 2.57 20.67
N ILE A 633 -39.87 1.83 21.77
CA ILE A 633 -40.25 0.41 21.83
C ILE A 633 -41.77 0.26 21.74
N TYR A 634 -42.54 1.05 22.50
CA TYR A 634 -43.99 0.99 22.46
C TYR A 634 -44.58 1.49 21.13
N MET A 635 -43.89 2.36 20.39
CA MET A 635 -44.29 2.75 19.02
C MET A 635 -44.44 1.54 18.10
N PHE A 636 -43.55 0.55 18.19
CA PHE A 636 -43.63 -0.67 17.36
C PHE A 636 -44.48 -1.78 18.00
N LEU A 637 -44.44 -1.92 19.33
CA LEU A 637 -45.04 -3.06 20.03
C LEU A 637 -46.50 -2.86 20.46
N SER A 638 -46.93 -1.61 20.67
CA SER A 638 -48.28 -1.24 21.12
C SER A 638 -48.70 0.12 20.52
N PRO A 639 -48.95 0.20 19.20
CA PRO A 639 -49.28 1.45 18.54
C PRO A 639 -50.61 2.02 19.07
N GLY A 640 -50.58 3.26 19.55
CA GLY A 640 -51.77 4.01 19.97
C GLY A 640 -52.18 3.89 21.45
N SER A 641 -51.48 3.12 22.28
CA SER A 641 -51.71 3.14 23.73
C SER A 641 -51.18 4.43 24.39
N GLU A 642 -51.92 5.00 25.34
CA GLU A 642 -51.48 6.16 26.13
C GLU A 642 -50.19 5.83 26.90
N VAL A 643 -49.10 6.52 26.57
CA VAL A 643 -47.83 6.42 27.30
C VAL A 643 -47.96 7.25 28.59
N PRO A 644 -47.60 6.72 29.78
CA PRO A 644 -47.89 7.37 31.08
C PRO A 644 -47.25 8.76 31.29
N LEU A 645 -46.34 9.20 30.41
CA LEU A 645 -45.93 10.61 30.28
C LEU A 645 -45.98 11.03 28.81
N GLU A 646 -47.02 11.75 28.39
CA GLU A 646 -47.07 12.37 27.06
C GLU A 646 -45.97 13.43 26.89
N LEU A 647 -45.18 13.30 25.81
CA LEU A 647 -44.18 14.29 25.44
C LEU A 647 -44.88 15.55 24.88
N PHE A 648 -45.85 15.36 23.99
CA PHE A 648 -46.72 16.38 23.41
C PHE A 648 -48.15 15.83 23.24
N HIS A 649 -49.14 16.72 23.17
CA HIS A 649 -50.55 16.32 23.08
C HIS A 649 -50.86 15.63 21.75
N GLY A 650 -51.57 14.50 21.78
CA GLY A 650 -51.90 13.73 20.57
C GLY A 650 -50.78 12.80 20.06
N GLN A 651 -49.77 12.53 20.88
CA GLN A 651 -48.60 11.72 20.53
C GLN A 651 -48.97 10.33 19.95
N GLY A 652 -49.90 9.60 20.58
CA GLY A 652 -50.26 8.24 20.15
C GLY A 652 -50.80 8.18 18.72
N GLY A 653 -51.60 9.17 18.31
CA GLY A 653 -52.15 9.26 16.95
C GLY A 653 -51.08 9.54 15.90
N ILE A 654 -50.14 10.44 16.19
CA ILE A 654 -49.02 10.74 15.30
C ILE A 654 -48.07 9.55 15.16
N GLN A 655 -47.77 8.83 16.25
CA GLN A 655 -46.93 7.62 16.20
C GLN A 655 -47.56 6.52 15.35
N ALA A 656 -48.87 6.27 15.50
CA ALA A 656 -49.59 5.28 14.68
C ALA A 656 -49.62 5.67 13.18
N PHE A 657 -49.81 6.95 12.87
CA PHE A 657 -49.76 7.46 11.49
C PHE A 657 -48.38 7.30 10.84
N LEU A 658 -47.31 7.73 11.52
CA LEU A 658 -45.93 7.60 11.03
C LEU A 658 -45.56 6.14 10.77
N LEU A 659 -45.93 5.24 11.69
CA LEU A 659 -45.68 3.81 11.55
C LEU A 659 -46.43 3.19 10.35
N LEU A 660 -47.70 3.55 10.15
CA LEU A 660 -48.51 3.06 9.04
C LEU A 660 -47.91 3.46 7.68
N VAL A 661 -47.46 4.71 7.54
CA VAL A 661 -46.80 5.17 6.32
C VAL A 661 -45.44 4.48 6.12
N ALA A 662 -44.66 4.28 7.18
CA ALA A 662 -43.39 3.55 7.10
C ALA A 662 -43.58 2.08 6.68
N PHE A 663 -44.66 1.40 7.10
CA PHE A 663 -45.01 0.08 6.58
C PHE A 663 -45.43 0.13 5.11
N PHE A 664 -46.17 1.15 4.68
CA PHE A 664 -46.59 1.31 3.28
C PHE A 664 -45.40 1.55 2.31
N THR A 665 -44.33 2.21 2.77
CA THR A 665 -43.12 2.40 1.94
C THR A 665 -42.40 1.11 1.57
N VAL A 666 -42.59 0.01 2.33
CA VAL A 666 -41.91 -1.27 2.06
C VAL A 666 -42.43 -1.95 0.77
N PRO A 667 -43.74 -2.18 0.58
CA PRO A 667 -44.28 -2.62 -0.73
C PRO A 667 -44.00 -1.63 -1.88
N TRP A 668 -43.98 -0.32 -1.60
CA TRP A 668 -43.71 0.72 -2.59
C TRP A 668 -42.25 0.65 -3.10
N MET A 669 -41.27 0.31 -2.28
CA MET A 669 -39.88 0.14 -2.73
C MET A 669 -39.66 -1.15 -3.56
N LEU A 670 -40.47 -2.20 -3.30
CA LEU A 670 -40.27 -3.54 -3.87
C LEU A 670 -40.92 -3.73 -5.25
N LEU A 671 -42.20 -3.39 -5.40
CA LEU A 671 -43.02 -3.85 -6.53
C LEU A 671 -43.04 -2.92 -7.77
N PRO A 672 -43.14 -1.58 -7.65
CA PRO A 672 -43.39 -0.71 -8.80
C PRO A 672 -42.25 -0.69 -9.82
N LYS A 673 -40.98 -0.64 -9.40
CA LYS A 673 -39.83 -0.58 -10.31
C LYS A 673 -39.76 -1.79 -11.26
N PRO A 674 -39.73 -3.07 -10.79
CA PRO A 674 -39.71 -4.23 -11.69
C PRO A 674 -41.00 -4.34 -12.53
N LEU A 675 -42.18 -4.02 -11.99
CA LEU A 675 -43.44 -4.09 -12.74
C LEU A 675 -43.54 -3.02 -13.85
N ILE A 676 -43.01 -1.82 -13.63
CA ILE A 676 -42.96 -0.76 -14.64
C ILE A 676 -41.91 -1.09 -15.72
N LEU A 677 -40.75 -1.63 -15.34
CA LEU A 677 -39.75 -2.12 -16.30
C LEU A 677 -40.32 -3.24 -17.18
N LYS A 678 -41.01 -4.23 -16.60
CA LYS A 678 -41.71 -5.28 -17.35
C LYS A 678 -42.73 -4.71 -18.34
N LYS A 679 -43.61 -3.81 -17.90
CA LYS A 679 -44.60 -3.17 -18.79
C LYS A 679 -43.96 -2.34 -19.91
N ARG A 680 -42.81 -1.69 -19.66
CA ARG A 680 -42.04 -0.99 -20.70
C ARG A 680 -41.43 -1.97 -21.71
N HIS A 681 -40.89 -3.09 -21.25
CA HIS A 681 -40.33 -4.13 -22.13
C HIS A 681 -41.41 -4.76 -23.00
N GLU A 682 -42.53 -5.21 -22.42
CA GLU A 682 -43.68 -5.76 -23.17
C GLU A 682 -44.25 -4.77 -24.20
N ALA A 683 -44.21 -3.45 -23.92
CA ALA A 683 -44.61 -2.42 -24.86
C ALA A 683 -43.59 -2.21 -26.00
N LEU A 684 -42.29 -2.30 -25.70
CA LEU A 684 -41.22 -2.25 -26.70
C LEU A 684 -41.25 -3.48 -27.62
N GLU A 685 -41.43 -4.70 -27.07
CA GLU A 685 -41.60 -5.93 -27.85
C GLU A 685 -42.81 -5.83 -28.79
N LYS A 686 -43.97 -5.36 -28.31
CA LYS A 686 -45.15 -5.13 -29.15
C LYS A 686 -44.88 -4.12 -30.28
N THR A 687 -44.09 -3.08 -30.00
CA THR A 687 -43.74 -2.04 -30.97
C THR A 687 -42.71 -2.55 -32.01
N GLN A 688 -41.72 -3.34 -31.60
CA GLN A 688 -40.77 -3.98 -32.51
C GLN A 688 -41.44 -5.07 -33.34
N GLY A 689 -42.34 -5.88 -32.75
CA GLY A 689 -43.16 -6.86 -33.46
C GLY A 689 -44.04 -6.21 -34.53
N GLN A 690 -44.67 -5.07 -34.23
CA GLN A 690 -45.42 -4.30 -35.24
C GLN A 690 -44.52 -3.73 -36.36
N ARG A 691 -43.31 -3.28 -36.06
CA ARG A 691 -42.35 -2.80 -37.08
C ARG A 691 -41.81 -3.93 -37.97
N LEU A 692 -41.60 -5.12 -37.42
CA LEU A 692 -41.24 -6.31 -38.19
C LEU A 692 -42.38 -6.75 -39.10
N LEU A 693 -43.63 -6.74 -38.61
CA LEU A 693 -44.82 -7.02 -39.43
C LEU A 693 -45.01 -5.99 -40.55
N SER A 694 -44.90 -4.69 -40.28
CA SER A 694 -45.04 -3.67 -41.34
C SER A 694 -43.86 -3.63 -42.32
N GLY A 695 -42.72 -4.22 -41.97
CA GLY A 695 -41.58 -4.42 -42.90
C GLY A 695 -41.81 -5.54 -43.90
N VAL A 696 -42.60 -6.56 -43.53
CA VAL A 696 -42.94 -7.71 -44.41
C VAL A 696 -44.04 -7.35 -45.41
N GLU A 697 -44.96 -6.44 -45.06
CA GLU A 697 -45.99 -5.97 -46.01
C GLU A 697 -45.44 -5.07 -47.13
N LEU A 698 -44.26 -4.46 -46.95
CA LEU A 698 -43.66 -3.59 -47.98
C LEU A 698 -42.81 -4.34 -49.02
N SER A 699 -42.42 -5.59 -48.76
CA SER A 699 -41.64 -6.42 -49.69
C SER A 699 -42.49 -7.34 -50.57
N SER A 700 -43.78 -7.55 -50.25
CA SER A 700 -44.70 -8.39 -51.01
C SER A 700 -45.26 -7.76 -52.29
N SER A 701 -44.99 -6.45 -52.52
CA SER A 701 -45.59 -5.67 -53.60
C SER A 701 -44.67 -5.44 -54.82
N ALA A 702 -43.48 -6.04 -54.86
CA ALA A 702 -42.50 -5.75 -55.92
C ALA A 702 -41.58 -6.93 -56.26
N THR A 703 -42.11 -7.99 -56.90
CA THR A 703 -41.54 -8.63 -58.11
C THR A 703 -42.35 -9.86 -58.49
N GLY A 704 -43.06 -9.80 -59.62
CA GLY A 704 -43.61 -10.98 -60.30
C GLY A 704 -42.99 -11.11 -61.68
N ALA A 705 -42.05 -12.05 -61.86
CA ALA A 705 -41.67 -12.64 -63.16
C ALA A 705 -40.62 -13.76 -62.98
N ALA A 706 -40.87 -14.92 -63.63
CA ALA A 706 -39.94 -16.04 -63.88
C ALA A 706 -39.35 -16.81 -62.65
N ALA A 707 -38.98 -18.09 -62.73
CA ALA A 707 -39.40 -19.21 -63.60
C ALA A 707 -38.97 -20.56 -62.96
N HIS A 708 -39.57 -21.67 -63.43
CA HIS A 708 -39.25 -23.11 -63.27
C HIS A 708 -37.94 -23.62 -62.62
N GLY A 709 -38.06 -24.77 -61.93
CA GLY A 709 -36.97 -25.73 -61.61
C GLY A 709 -37.01 -26.21 -60.15
N HIS A 710 -37.69 -27.30 -59.77
CA HIS A 710 -37.33 -28.73 -59.87
C HIS A 710 -36.14 -29.15 -58.97
N ASP A 711 -36.47 -29.97 -57.96
CA ASP A 711 -35.74 -31.11 -57.37
C ASP A 711 -34.57 -30.96 -56.35
N ASP A 712 -34.87 -31.54 -55.17
CA ASP A 712 -34.15 -32.62 -54.46
C ASP A 712 -33.03 -32.38 -53.41
N GLU A 713 -33.22 -33.11 -52.28
CA GLU A 713 -32.27 -33.69 -51.28
C GLU A 713 -31.29 -32.76 -50.53
N GLU A 714 -30.77 -33.02 -49.31
CA GLU A 714 -30.85 -34.07 -48.27
C GLU A 714 -30.57 -33.36 -46.90
N ASN A 715 -30.89 -33.78 -45.66
CA ASN A 715 -31.75 -34.83 -45.08
C ASN A 715 -32.21 -34.37 -43.66
N ASN A 716 -33.09 -35.13 -43.01
CA ASN A 716 -33.55 -34.95 -41.63
C ASN A 716 -32.84 -35.95 -40.68
N ARG A 717 -32.31 -35.50 -39.53
CA ARG A 717 -32.03 -36.37 -38.36
C ARG A 717 -31.95 -35.59 -37.05
N ARG A 718 -32.82 -35.95 -36.09
CA ARG A 718 -32.73 -35.55 -34.67
C ARG A 718 -31.82 -36.53 -33.87
N PRO A 719 -31.73 -36.53 -32.52
CA PRO A 719 -30.44 -36.51 -31.85
C PRO A 719 -30.06 -37.86 -31.21
N VAL A 720 -28.79 -38.00 -30.82
CA VAL A 720 -28.35 -39.08 -29.92
C VAL A 720 -27.45 -38.50 -28.84
N ALA A 721 -27.72 -38.83 -27.58
CA ALA A 721 -26.92 -38.44 -26.43
C ALA A 721 -25.88 -39.52 -26.07
N GLY A 722 -24.73 -39.12 -25.52
CA GLY A 722 -23.82 -40.06 -24.87
C GLY A 722 -22.39 -39.58 -24.60
N GLY A 723 -22.09 -39.31 -23.32
CA GLY A 723 -20.85 -39.78 -22.71
C GLY A 723 -19.63 -38.84 -22.59
N ASN A 724 -19.37 -38.42 -21.35
CA ASN A 724 -18.06 -38.11 -20.74
C ASN A 724 -17.09 -37.07 -21.34
N GLY A 725 -16.91 -35.98 -20.57
CA GLY A 725 -15.68 -35.84 -19.78
C GLY A 725 -14.67 -34.75 -20.19
N GLY A 726 -14.19 -34.00 -19.19
CA GLY A 726 -13.06 -33.08 -19.32
C GLY A 726 -13.47 -31.60 -19.29
N GLY A 727 -13.02 -30.86 -18.28
CA GLY A 727 -13.32 -29.44 -18.12
C GLY A 727 -12.39 -28.52 -18.92
N GLY A 728 -12.88 -27.33 -19.23
CA GLY A 728 -12.11 -26.24 -19.82
C GLY A 728 -12.92 -24.95 -19.73
N GLY A 729 -12.62 -24.10 -18.75
CA GLY A 729 -13.29 -22.82 -18.59
C GLY A 729 -12.89 -21.85 -19.70
N GLY A 730 -13.83 -21.50 -20.58
CA GLY A 730 -13.69 -20.45 -21.57
C GLY A 730 -14.54 -19.24 -21.17
N GLY A 731 -13.93 -18.05 -21.14
CA GLY A 731 -14.61 -16.83 -20.67
C GLY A 731 -15.73 -16.38 -21.62
N HIS A 732 -16.88 -16.01 -21.04
CA HIS A 732 -17.93 -15.32 -21.77
C HIS A 732 -17.55 -13.85 -21.99
N GLY A 733 -17.13 -13.51 -23.20
CA GLY A 733 -17.10 -12.12 -23.66
C GLY A 733 -18.53 -11.56 -23.73
N HIS A 734 -18.77 -10.43 -23.08
CA HIS A 734 -20.07 -9.76 -23.04
C HIS A 734 -20.41 -9.10 -24.38
N GLY A 735 -20.98 -9.86 -25.31
CA GLY A 735 -21.83 -9.29 -26.36
C GLY A 735 -23.16 -8.86 -25.77
N HIS A 736 -23.47 -7.56 -25.78
CA HIS A 736 -24.72 -7.01 -25.21
C HIS A 736 -25.96 -7.38 -26.05
N GLY A 737 -26.42 -8.63 -25.86
CA GLY A 737 -27.72 -9.15 -26.29
C GLY A 737 -28.47 -9.74 -25.10
N GLY A 738 -28.49 -9.03 -23.97
CA GLY A 738 -29.07 -9.52 -22.71
C GLY A 738 -30.57 -9.73 -22.81
N HIS A 739 -31.01 -10.98 -22.67
CA HIS A 739 -32.41 -11.31 -22.36
C HIS A 739 -32.86 -10.47 -21.14
N PHE A 740 -34.03 -9.85 -21.22
CA PHE A 740 -34.63 -9.16 -20.07
C PHE A 740 -35.14 -10.22 -19.08
N ASP A 741 -34.29 -10.66 -18.14
CA ASP A 741 -34.73 -11.54 -17.07
C ASP A 741 -35.42 -10.75 -15.96
N PHE A 742 -36.75 -10.81 -15.98
CA PHE A 742 -37.60 -10.26 -14.93
C PHE A 742 -37.32 -10.87 -13.54
N GLY A 743 -36.87 -12.13 -13.49
CA GLY A 743 -36.48 -12.83 -12.27
C GLY A 743 -35.27 -12.17 -11.61
N GLU A 744 -34.19 -11.95 -12.36
CA GLU A 744 -32.98 -11.28 -11.86
C GLU A 744 -33.28 -9.87 -11.34
N ILE A 745 -34.04 -9.07 -12.09
CA ILE A 745 -34.41 -7.70 -11.70
C ILE A 745 -35.26 -7.70 -10.42
N MET A 746 -36.20 -8.63 -10.29
CA MET A 746 -37.06 -8.74 -9.10
C MET A 746 -36.27 -9.23 -7.88
N ILE A 747 -35.34 -10.18 -8.04
CA ILE A 747 -34.46 -10.65 -6.98
C ILE A 747 -33.52 -9.52 -6.52
N HIS A 748 -32.89 -8.80 -7.45
CA HIS A 748 -32.00 -7.68 -7.13
C HIS A 748 -32.75 -6.56 -6.40
N GLN A 749 -33.95 -6.18 -6.85
CA GLN A 749 -34.78 -5.18 -6.15
C GLN A 749 -35.19 -5.66 -4.74
N MET A 750 -35.48 -6.95 -4.58
CA MET A 750 -35.81 -7.53 -3.28
C MET A 750 -34.62 -7.49 -2.31
N ILE A 751 -33.42 -7.84 -2.78
CA ILE A 751 -32.19 -7.74 -1.99
C ILE A 751 -31.94 -6.29 -1.57
N HIS A 752 -31.97 -5.34 -2.52
CA HIS A 752 -31.79 -3.92 -2.25
C HIS A 752 -32.82 -3.37 -1.24
N ALA A 753 -34.08 -3.79 -1.34
CA ALA A 753 -35.12 -3.39 -0.39
C ALA A 753 -34.87 -3.93 1.03
N ILE A 754 -34.51 -5.21 1.15
CA ILE A 754 -34.21 -5.86 2.44
C ILE A 754 -32.95 -5.25 3.06
N GLU A 755 -31.89 -5.07 2.27
CA GLU A 755 -30.63 -4.45 2.72
C GLU A 755 -30.87 -3.02 3.19
N PHE A 756 -31.66 -2.21 2.46
CA PHE A 756 -31.94 -0.84 2.88
C PHE A 756 -32.70 -0.79 4.23
N ILE A 757 -33.71 -1.65 4.42
CA ILE A 757 -34.55 -1.65 5.63
C ILE A 757 -33.75 -2.12 6.85
N LEU A 758 -33.06 -3.27 6.75
CA LEU A 758 -32.22 -3.78 7.84
C LEU A 758 -31.02 -2.87 8.09
N GLY A 759 -30.42 -2.34 7.01
CA GLY A 759 -29.34 -1.38 7.04
C GLY A 759 -29.72 -0.05 7.68
N ALA A 760 -30.95 0.46 7.52
CA ALA A 760 -31.38 1.68 8.19
C ALA A 760 -31.31 1.56 9.72
N VAL A 761 -31.76 0.41 10.27
CA VAL A 761 -31.68 0.13 11.71
C VAL A 761 -30.23 -0.10 12.15
N SER A 762 -29.48 -0.93 11.39
CA SER A 762 -28.10 -1.28 11.71
C SER A 762 -27.15 -0.08 11.65
N ASN A 763 -27.25 0.74 10.59
CA ASN A 763 -26.42 1.92 10.40
C ASN A 763 -26.71 2.98 11.48
N THR A 764 -27.98 3.21 11.83
CA THR A 764 -28.32 4.16 12.92
C THR A 764 -27.71 3.70 14.26
N ALA A 765 -27.76 2.40 14.56
CA ALA A 765 -27.12 1.85 15.75
C ALA A 765 -25.58 1.93 15.68
N SER A 766 -24.98 1.78 14.50
CA SER A 766 -23.52 1.88 14.28
C SER A 766 -22.96 3.26 14.66
N TYR A 767 -23.73 4.34 14.47
CA TYR A 767 -23.33 5.69 14.89
C TYR A 767 -23.12 5.84 16.41
N LEU A 768 -23.66 4.94 17.25
CA LEU A 768 -23.36 4.91 18.70
C LEU A 768 -21.86 4.78 19.00
N ARG A 769 -21.07 4.30 18.04
CA ARG A 769 -19.61 4.29 18.09
C ARG A 769 -19.00 5.68 18.32
N LEU A 770 -19.61 6.74 17.76
CA LEU A 770 -19.20 8.14 18.01
C LEU A 770 -19.20 8.47 19.50
N TRP A 771 -20.24 8.03 20.22
CA TRP A 771 -20.34 8.19 21.67
C TRP A 771 -19.37 7.27 22.41
N ALA A 772 -19.35 5.98 22.08
CA ALA A 772 -18.56 4.99 22.81
C ALA A 772 -17.06 5.32 22.81
N LEU A 773 -16.51 5.71 21.65
CA LEU A 773 -15.11 6.08 21.54
C LEU A 773 -14.80 7.43 22.20
N SER A 774 -15.70 8.41 22.08
CA SER A 774 -15.57 9.72 22.76
C SER A 774 -15.65 9.64 24.28
N LEU A 775 -16.38 8.66 24.81
CA LEU A 775 -16.40 8.36 26.24
C LEU A 775 -15.13 7.61 26.65
N ALA A 776 -14.71 6.60 25.88
CA ALA A 776 -13.48 5.84 26.16
C ALA A 776 -12.25 6.76 26.19
N HIS A 777 -12.07 7.64 25.20
CA HIS A 777 -10.98 8.60 25.13
C HIS A 777 -10.91 9.51 26.38
N SER A 778 -12.03 10.17 26.71
CA SER A 778 -12.18 11.05 27.88
C SER A 778 -11.90 10.33 29.21
N GLN A 779 -12.35 9.08 29.37
CA GLN A 779 -12.08 8.30 30.58
C GLN A 779 -10.63 7.80 30.65
N LEU A 780 -10.03 7.41 29.52
CA LEU A 780 -8.65 6.92 29.47
C LEU A 780 -7.65 8.05 29.76
N SER A 781 -7.87 9.24 29.17
CA SER A 781 -7.08 10.43 29.48
C SER A 781 -7.21 10.85 30.94
N ALA A 782 -8.43 10.81 31.52
CA ALA A 782 -8.63 11.13 32.94
C ALA A 782 -7.90 10.15 33.86
N VAL A 783 -7.96 8.84 33.57
CA VAL A 783 -7.24 7.82 34.34
C VAL A 783 -5.72 8.01 34.24
N PHE A 784 -5.15 8.34 33.08
CA PHE A 784 -3.72 8.63 32.98
C PHE A 784 -3.33 9.90 33.73
N PHE A 785 -4.15 10.96 33.68
CA PHE A 785 -3.90 12.20 34.41
C PHE A 785 -3.90 11.95 35.93
N ASP A 786 -4.94 11.31 36.47
CA ASP A 786 -5.08 11.04 37.90
C ASP A 786 -4.02 10.04 38.41
N ARG A 787 -3.77 8.94 37.68
CA ARG A 787 -2.90 7.85 38.15
C ARG A 787 -1.42 8.12 37.97
N ILE A 788 -1.02 8.85 36.93
CA ILE A 788 0.40 9.13 36.66
C ILE A 788 0.78 10.50 37.24
N LEU A 789 0.05 11.55 36.87
CA LEU A 789 0.45 12.92 37.20
C LEU A 789 0.01 13.32 38.62
N MET A 790 -1.27 13.17 38.97
CA MET A 790 -1.77 13.59 40.28
C MET A 790 -1.16 12.77 41.43
N MET A 791 -0.96 11.46 41.24
CA MET A 791 -0.27 10.61 42.23
C MET A 791 1.16 11.11 42.53
N SER A 792 1.93 11.53 41.53
CA SER A 792 3.30 12.01 41.76
C SER A 792 3.35 13.42 42.37
N VAL A 793 2.34 14.25 42.13
CA VAL A 793 2.19 15.55 42.81
C VAL A 793 1.99 15.37 44.32
N THR A 794 1.20 14.37 44.77
CA THR A 794 0.99 14.14 46.22
C THR A 794 2.24 13.63 46.95
N MET A 795 3.20 13.03 46.23
CA MET A 795 4.47 12.60 46.81
C MET A 795 5.52 13.72 46.96
N ASN A 796 5.22 14.93 46.45
CA ASN A 796 5.96 16.19 46.65
C ASN A 796 7.49 16.12 46.38
N ASN A 797 7.93 15.23 45.50
CA ASN A 797 9.34 15.03 45.14
C ASN A 797 9.58 15.44 43.68
N VAL A 798 10.45 16.43 43.47
CA VAL A 798 10.75 17.04 42.16
C VAL A 798 11.28 16.01 41.15
N VAL A 799 12.13 15.07 41.57
CA VAL A 799 12.69 14.04 40.66
C VAL A 799 11.60 13.04 40.24
N ALA A 800 10.76 12.63 41.19
CA ALA A 800 9.63 11.74 40.89
C ALA A 800 8.61 12.42 39.95
N MET A 801 8.36 13.72 40.14
CA MET A 801 7.47 14.51 39.28
C MET A 801 8.00 14.60 37.84
N PHE A 802 9.31 14.81 37.64
CA PHE A 802 9.89 14.86 36.29
C PHE A 802 9.82 13.50 35.57
N ILE A 803 10.14 12.41 36.28
CA ILE A 803 10.03 11.04 35.73
C ILE A 803 8.57 10.71 35.40
N ALA A 804 7.63 11.04 36.30
CA ALA A 804 6.20 10.81 36.07
C ALA A 804 5.64 11.63 34.90
N PHE A 805 6.09 12.88 34.74
CA PHE A 805 5.73 13.69 33.57
C PHE A 805 6.26 13.07 32.26
N PHE A 806 7.49 12.55 32.25
CA PHE A 806 8.02 11.84 31.08
C PHE A 806 7.23 10.56 30.76
N VAL A 807 6.88 9.76 31.79
CA VAL A 807 6.03 8.57 31.61
C VAL A 807 4.64 8.95 31.11
N PHE A 808 4.03 10.00 31.66
CA PHE A 808 2.74 10.54 31.22
C PHE A 808 2.79 11.01 29.76
N ALA A 809 3.83 11.74 29.36
CA ALA A 809 4.03 12.20 27.99
C ALA A 809 4.20 11.03 27.01
N CYS A 810 5.01 10.02 27.36
CA CYS A 810 5.19 8.81 26.56
C CYS A 810 3.91 7.96 26.45
N ALA A 811 3.15 7.80 27.54
CA ALA A 811 1.87 7.10 27.54
C ALA A 811 0.83 7.85 26.68
N THR A 812 0.79 9.18 26.78
CA THR A 812 -0.10 10.04 26.01
C THR A 812 0.24 10.00 24.51
N LEU A 813 1.52 10.13 24.15
CA LEU A 813 1.94 10.07 22.74
C LEU A 813 1.77 8.66 22.14
N GLY A 814 2.11 7.61 22.87
CA GLY A 814 2.01 6.23 22.37
C GLY A 814 0.56 5.72 22.27
N VAL A 815 -0.15 5.73 23.40
CA VAL A 815 -1.49 5.12 23.51
C VAL A 815 -2.57 6.06 22.98
N LEU A 816 -2.66 7.28 23.51
CA LEU A 816 -3.72 8.22 23.12
C LEU A 816 -3.47 8.78 21.69
N MET A 817 -2.27 9.30 21.39
CA MET A 817 -2.03 9.92 20.08
C MET A 817 -1.73 8.90 18.98
N GLY A 818 -1.07 7.79 19.30
CA GLY A 818 -0.80 6.72 18.33
C GLY A 818 -2.01 5.81 18.10
N MET A 819 -2.43 5.07 19.14
CA MET A 819 -3.41 3.99 18.99
C MET A 819 -4.87 4.47 18.93
N GLU A 820 -5.30 5.32 19.87
CA GLU A 820 -6.69 5.79 19.91
C GLU A 820 -7.04 6.71 18.74
N SER A 821 -6.10 7.55 18.28
CA SER A 821 -6.34 8.37 17.06
C SER A 821 -6.50 7.50 15.82
N LEU A 822 -5.69 6.44 15.65
CA LEU A 822 -5.83 5.51 14.53
C LEU A 822 -7.16 4.73 14.60
N SER A 823 -7.58 4.33 15.81
CA SER A 823 -8.89 3.72 16.06
C SER A 823 -10.04 4.64 15.64
N ALA A 824 -10.01 5.90 16.10
CA ALA A 824 -10.98 6.93 15.73
C ALA A 824 -10.99 7.23 14.23
N PHE A 825 -9.82 7.26 13.58
CA PHE A 825 -9.68 7.43 12.13
C PHE A 825 -10.37 6.30 11.36
N LEU A 826 -10.05 5.04 11.66
CA LEU A 826 -10.65 3.87 11.01
C LEU A 826 -12.16 3.78 11.27
N HIS A 827 -12.60 4.20 12.44
CA HIS A 827 -14.02 4.22 12.80
C HIS A 827 -14.81 5.35 12.14
N ALA A 828 -14.23 6.54 11.95
CA ALA A 828 -14.81 7.60 11.13
C ALA A 828 -14.84 7.21 9.65
N LEU A 829 -13.82 6.50 9.17
CA LEU A 829 -13.70 6.01 7.78
C LEU A 829 -14.77 4.95 7.49
N ARG A 830 -14.98 4.02 8.42
CA ARG A 830 -16.07 3.03 8.33
C ARG A 830 -17.43 3.71 8.15
N LEU A 831 -17.73 4.72 8.98
CA LEU A 831 -18.97 5.51 8.93
C LEU A 831 -19.17 6.27 7.60
N HIS A 832 -18.11 6.50 6.83
CA HIS A 832 -18.21 7.04 5.48
C HIS A 832 -18.42 5.95 4.44
N TRP A 833 -17.64 4.87 4.47
CA TRP A 833 -17.71 3.80 3.46
C TRP A 833 -19.02 2.99 3.51
N VAL A 834 -19.57 2.67 4.68
CA VAL A 834 -20.74 1.77 4.77
C VAL A 834 -22.03 2.50 5.12
N GLU A 835 -21.99 3.47 6.03
CA GLU A 835 -23.20 4.15 6.48
C GLU A 835 -23.60 5.32 5.56
N TYR A 836 -22.63 5.98 4.90
CA TYR A 836 -22.86 7.13 4.00
C TYR A 836 -22.80 6.77 2.51
N MET A 837 -21.69 6.20 2.01
CA MET A 837 -21.50 5.91 0.58
C MET A 837 -22.54 4.90 0.04
N ASN A 838 -22.88 3.85 0.79
CA ASN A 838 -23.88 2.84 0.41
C ASN A 838 -25.30 3.41 0.17
N LYS A 839 -25.55 4.71 0.36
CA LYS A 839 -26.83 5.38 0.05
C LYS A 839 -26.90 6.00 -1.34
N PHE A 840 -25.77 6.27 -1.99
CA PHE A 840 -25.76 6.99 -3.28
C PHE A 840 -24.64 6.61 -4.24
N TYR A 841 -23.61 5.89 -3.77
CA TYR A 841 -22.37 5.61 -4.48
C TYR A 841 -22.31 4.13 -4.86
N LYS A 842 -22.22 3.83 -6.16
CA LYS A 842 -22.25 2.44 -6.64
C LYS A 842 -20.88 1.77 -6.72
N GLY A 843 -19.81 2.51 -7.00
CA GLY A 843 -18.44 1.97 -7.01
C GLY A 843 -18.06 1.09 -8.22
N ASP A 844 -18.97 0.88 -9.18
CA ASP A 844 -18.77 0.05 -10.38
C ASP A 844 -17.90 0.71 -11.49
N GLY A 845 -17.18 1.79 -11.18
CA GLY A 845 -16.35 2.52 -12.15
C GLY A 845 -14.96 1.91 -12.35
N TYR A 846 -14.23 2.42 -13.34
CA TYR A 846 -12.79 2.19 -13.48
C TYR A 846 -12.04 3.51 -13.59
N LYS A 847 -10.82 3.55 -13.03
CA LYS A 847 -10.02 4.77 -12.89
C LYS A 847 -9.35 5.14 -14.22
N PHE A 848 -9.36 6.42 -14.53
CA PHE A 848 -8.53 6.97 -15.60
C PHE A 848 -7.04 6.89 -15.21
N THR A 849 -6.30 6.02 -15.89
CA THR A 849 -4.84 5.91 -15.82
C THR A 849 -4.24 6.37 -17.14
N PRO A 850 -3.84 7.65 -17.27
CA PRO A 850 -3.27 8.15 -18.51
C PRO A 850 -1.88 7.55 -18.76
N PHE A 851 -1.51 7.42 -20.03
CA PHE A 851 -0.15 7.11 -20.42
C PHE A 851 0.75 8.33 -20.20
N SER A 852 1.55 8.31 -19.12
CA SER A 852 2.35 9.45 -18.64
C SER A 852 3.75 9.00 -18.19
N PHE A 853 4.80 9.66 -18.67
CA PHE A 853 6.17 9.37 -18.21
C PHE A 853 6.43 9.82 -16.76
N ASN A 854 5.72 10.82 -16.26
CA ASN A 854 5.89 11.33 -14.89
C ASN A 854 5.52 10.28 -13.83
N GLU A 855 4.59 9.38 -14.12
CA GLU A 855 4.23 8.28 -13.20
C GLU A 855 5.38 7.25 -13.11
N LEU A 856 5.99 6.93 -14.25
CA LEU A 856 7.14 6.03 -14.33
C LEU A 856 8.41 6.61 -13.68
N GLU A 857 8.62 7.93 -13.75
CA GLU A 857 9.70 8.61 -13.04
C GLU A 857 9.56 8.47 -11.52
N ASN A 858 8.34 8.61 -10.98
CA ASN A 858 8.07 8.44 -9.56
C ASN A 858 8.20 6.97 -9.10
N GLU A 859 7.68 6.00 -9.88
CA GLU A 859 7.82 4.56 -9.53
C GLU A 859 9.29 4.10 -9.45
N ASN A 860 10.18 4.70 -10.24
CA ASN A 860 11.62 4.43 -10.16
C ASN A 860 12.30 5.11 -8.97
N ALA A 861 11.85 6.32 -8.61
CA ALA A 861 12.34 7.03 -7.44
C ALA A 861 12.01 6.28 -6.12
N ASP A 862 10.88 5.58 -6.07
CA ASP A 862 10.46 4.73 -4.92
C ASP A 862 11.08 3.30 -4.95
N ALA A 863 11.74 2.90 -6.04
CA ALA A 863 12.34 1.58 -6.21
C ALA A 863 13.77 1.34 -5.64
N PRO A 864 14.56 2.32 -5.12
CA PRO A 864 15.96 2.06 -4.75
C PRO A 864 16.17 1.36 -3.40
N ASN A 865 15.20 1.31 -2.48
CA ASN A 865 15.41 0.73 -1.14
C ASN A 865 14.47 -0.41 -0.72
N LYS A 866 13.69 -1.04 -1.63
CA LYS A 866 12.87 -2.24 -1.29
C LYS A 866 13.67 -3.52 -0.96
N ASN A 867 15.01 -3.48 -1.04
CA ASN A 867 15.92 -4.60 -0.77
C ASN A 867 16.90 -4.32 0.40
N LYS A 868 16.52 -3.54 1.41
CA LYS A 868 17.28 -3.36 2.67
C LYS A 868 16.47 -3.83 3.89
#